data_AF-A0A9X9PW86-F1
#
_entry.id   AF-A0A9X9PW86-F1
#
_cell.length_a   1.000
_cell.length_b   1.000
_cell.length_c   1.000
_cell.angle_alpha   90.00
_cell.angle_beta   90.00
_cell.angle_gamma   90.00
#
_symmetry.space_group_name_H-M   'P 1'
#
loop_
_entity.id
_entity.type
_entity.pdbx_description
1 polymer ?
#
loop_
_entity_poly.entity_id
_entity_poly.type
_entity_poly.pdbx_seq_one_letter_code
_entity_poly.pdbx_strand_id
1 'polypeptide(L)'
;MFRLTSDATVNSIVIQDGGLLVFGDDKDGSRNITLRTRYILIKDGGALHIGAEKCRYKSKATIALYGKSDEGESMPIFGKKFIGVEAGGTLEIHGAQKVSWTLLARTLHSSGLTFGSYAFEKDFSRGLNVRIIDQDTAKILESARFDTHEYHNESRRLQEFLRVQDPGRIVAIAVGDSAAKSLLQGTIQMIQDRLGSKLIQGLGYRQAWALVGVIDGGSTSCNESVRNYENHSSGGKALAQREFYTVDGQKFAVTAYSEWIEGVSLSGFRVEVVDGVKLHLLDDVSSWKPGDQIVVASTDYSMYQAEEFTLLPCPECNRFQVKVKEAPQFLHMGEITDGVDMRAEVGILTRNVVIRGEMEDSCYAGNQCQFFDYDTYGGHVMIRKNFTSVHLSYVELKHMGQQQLGRYPVHFHLCGDVDYKGGYRHATFVDGLSIHHSFSRCVTVHGTNGLLIKDTIGFDTLGHCFFLEDGVEQRNTLFHNLGLLTKPGTLLPTDRNNSMCTTMRDKVFGNYVPVPATDCMAVSTFWIAHPNNNLISNAAAGSQDAGIWYLFHKEPTGESSGLQLLAKPELTPLGIFYNNRVHSSFKAGLFIDKGVKTTNASSADPREYLCLDNSARFRPHQDADPEKPRVAALIDRLISFKNNDNGAWVRGGDIVVQNSAFADNGIGLTFASDGSFPSDEGSSQEVSESLFVGESRNYGFQGGQNKYVGIGGIDQKPRTLPRNRTFPIRGFQIYDGPIHLTRCTFKKYVPTPDRYTSAIGFLMKNPWQITPRNNISLVKFGPHVSLNVFFGKPGPWFEDCELDGDKNSIFHDIDGSVTGYKDAYVGRIDNYLIRHPSCVNITKWNAVVCSGNYAQVYVQTWSTQNLTMTITRDEYPSYPMVLRGINQKAAFPQYQPVIMLEKGYTIHWNGPAPRTAFLYLINFNKYVSITV
;
A
#
# COMPACT_ATOMS: atom_id res chain seq x y z
N MET A 1 -34.50 10.48 -31.87
CA MET A 1 -33.04 10.62 -31.68
C MET A 1 -32.68 12.09 -31.63
N PHE A 2 -31.96 12.52 -30.61
CA PHE A 2 -31.36 13.85 -30.49
C PHE A 2 -29.84 13.70 -30.54
N ARG A 3 -29.18 14.39 -31.48
CA ARG A 3 -27.72 14.39 -31.59
C ARG A 3 -27.18 15.69 -31.03
N LEU A 4 -26.49 15.64 -29.90
CA LEU A 4 -25.84 16.79 -29.30
C LEU A 4 -24.59 17.14 -30.12
N THR A 5 -24.53 18.33 -30.70
CA THR A 5 -23.47 18.72 -31.65
C THR A 5 -22.61 19.89 -31.20
N SER A 6 -23.00 20.55 -30.11
CA SER A 6 -22.34 21.70 -29.50
C SER A 6 -22.55 21.67 -27.98
N ASP A 7 -21.87 22.56 -27.27
CA ASP A 7 -22.09 22.77 -25.84
C ASP A 7 -23.56 23.07 -25.52
N ALA A 8 -24.01 22.60 -24.37
CA ALA A 8 -25.36 22.85 -23.87
C ALA A 8 -25.35 22.99 -22.36
N THR A 9 -26.07 24.01 -21.85
CA THR A 9 -26.40 24.12 -20.43
C THR A 9 -27.91 24.03 -20.28
N VAL A 10 -28.37 23.03 -19.54
CA VAL A 10 -29.81 22.76 -19.32
C VAL A 10 -30.07 22.46 -17.87
N ASN A 11 -31.29 22.71 -17.39
CA ASN A 11 -31.63 22.43 -16.00
C ASN A 11 -31.49 20.93 -15.69
N SER A 12 -32.17 20.08 -16.45
CA SER A 12 -32.09 18.62 -16.34
C SER A 12 -32.36 17.95 -17.69
N ILE A 13 -32.02 16.67 -17.80
CA ILE A 13 -32.34 15.83 -18.96
C ILE A 13 -33.07 14.58 -18.48
N VAL A 14 -34.20 14.28 -19.10
CA VAL A 14 -34.91 13.00 -18.94
C VAL A 14 -35.02 12.35 -20.32
N ILE A 15 -34.49 11.14 -20.45
CA ILE A 15 -34.55 10.33 -21.66
C ILE A 15 -35.48 9.15 -21.38
N GLN A 16 -36.63 9.13 -22.04
CA GLN A 16 -37.70 8.17 -21.82
C GLN A 16 -38.44 7.85 -23.12
N ASP A 17 -39.35 6.88 -23.06
CA ASP A 17 -40.29 6.52 -24.14
C ASP A 17 -39.58 6.21 -25.47
N GLY A 18 -38.47 5.47 -25.42
CA GLY A 18 -37.64 5.15 -26.59
C GLY A 18 -36.76 6.30 -27.10
N GLY A 19 -36.69 7.42 -26.37
CA GLY A 19 -35.82 8.54 -26.67
C GLY A 19 -34.34 8.14 -26.70
N LEU A 20 -33.56 8.77 -27.58
CA LEU A 20 -32.14 8.45 -27.76
C LEU A 20 -31.34 9.76 -27.83
N LEU A 21 -30.48 10.01 -26.84
CA LEU A 21 -29.50 11.10 -26.83
C LEU A 21 -28.14 10.56 -27.25
N VAL A 22 -27.53 11.15 -28.29
CA VAL A 22 -26.22 10.75 -28.79
C VAL A 22 -25.29 11.95 -28.85
N PHE A 23 -24.09 11.83 -28.29
CA PHE A 23 -23.03 12.83 -28.47
C PHE A 23 -22.47 12.74 -29.88
N GLY A 24 -22.46 13.85 -30.60
CA GLY A 24 -21.86 13.94 -31.92
C GLY A 24 -20.35 13.81 -31.84
N ASP A 25 -19.78 12.97 -32.69
CA ASP A 25 -18.34 12.78 -32.83
C ASP A 25 -17.88 13.22 -34.23
N ASP A 26 -16.61 13.60 -34.37
CA ASP A 26 -15.95 13.89 -35.64
C ASP A 26 -14.88 12.83 -35.96
N LYS A 27 -14.64 12.57 -37.25
CA LYS A 27 -13.73 11.49 -37.68
C LYS A 27 -12.29 11.69 -37.20
N ASP A 28 -11.87 12.95 -37.10
CA ASP A 28 -10.57 13.44 -36.66
C ASP A 28 -10.50 13.74 -35.16
N GLY A 29 -11.62 13.63 -34.42
CA GLY A 29 -11.66 13.85 -32.98
C GLY A 29 -11.66 15.33 -32.56
N SER A 30 -11.96 16.28 -33.46
CA SER A 30 -11.86 17.71 -33.16
C SER A 30 -13.03 18.28 -32.34
N ARG A 31 -14.09 17.51 -32.10
CA ARG A 31 -15.33 18.04 -31.51
C ARG A 31 -15.32 18.06 -29.99
N ASN A 32 -15.21 19.24 -29.40
CA ASN A 32 -15.35 19.39 -27.97
C ASN A 32 -16.81 19.70 -27.62
N ILE A 33 -17.43 18.86 -26.78
CA ILE A 33 -18.81 19.04 -26.31
C ILE A 33 -18.83 19.03 -24.79
N THR A 34 -19.32 20.10 -24.20
CA THR A 34 -19.60 20.22 -22.76
C THR A 34 -21.10 20.29 -22.54
N LEU A 35 -21.64 19.28 -21.87
CA LEU A 35 -23.00 19.24 -21.37
C LEU A 35 -23.01 19.56 -19.88
N ARG A 36 -23.55 20.72 -19.52
CA ARG A 36 -23.72 21.15 -18.12
C ARG A 36 -25.18 20.98 -17.71
N THR A 37 -25.44 20.16 -16.69
CA THR A 37 -26.82 19.87 -16.24
C THR A 37 -26.88 19.50 -14.75
N ARG A 38 -28.05 19.63 -14.11
CA ARG A 38 -28.22 19.14 -12.72
C ARG A 38 -28.27 17.63 -12.63
N TYR A 39 -28.93 16.99 -13.60
CA TYR A 39 -29.00 15.54 -13.67
C TYR A 39 -29.41 15.04 -15.06
N ILE A 40 -29.09 13.76 -15.32
CA ILE A 40 -29.58 12.99 -16.46
C ILE A 40 -30.30 11.76 -15.92
N LEU A 41 -31.57 11.57 -16.28
CA LEU A 41 -32.35 10.38 -15.93
C LEU A 41 -32.69 9.60 -17.20
N ILE A 42 -32.40 8.30 -17.20
CA ILE A 42 -32.61 7.38 -18.32
C ILE A 42 -33.56 6.27 -17.87
N LYS A 43 -34.73 6.14 -18.50
CA LYS A 43 -35.77 5.20 -18.09
C LYS A 43 -36.68 4.83 -19.25
N ASP A 44 -37.59 3.88 -19.07
CA ASP A 44 -38.73 3.63 -19.97
C ASP A 44 -38.31 3.47 -21.46
N GLY A 45 -37.22 2.72 -21.71
CA GLY A 45 -36.67 2.50 -23.06
C GLY A 45 -35.77 3.63 -23.59
N GLY A 46 -35.55 4.69 -22.81
CA GLY A 46 -34.62 5.77 -23.14
C GLY A 46 -33.15 5.32 -23.17
N ALA A 47 -32.32 6.01 -23.95
CA ALA A 47 -30.92 5.66 -24.16
C ALA A 47 -29.99 6.88 -24.26
N LEU A 48 -28.84 6.82 -23.57
CA LEU A 48 -27.72 7.75 -23.71
C LEU A 48 -26.51 7.04 -24.32
N HIS A 49 -26.00 7.58 -25.43
CA HIS A 49 -24.83 7.06 -26.12
C HIS A 49 -23.73 8.12 -26.27
N ILE A 50 -22.52 7.76 -25.85
CA ILE A 50 -21.27 8.48 -26.16
C ILE A 50 -20.31 7.48 -26.78
N GLY A 51 -20.32 7.40 -28.11
CA GLY A 51 -19.66 6.30 -28.82
C GLY A 51 -20.38 4.96 -28.64
N ALA A 52 -19.74 3.91 -29.12
CA ALA A 52 -20.16 2.51 -28.98
C ALA A 52 -18.93 1.62 -28.86
N GLU A 53 -19.07 0.40 -28.33
CA GLU A 53 -17.96 -0.54 -28.13
C GLU A 53 -17.08 -0.72 -29.39
N LYS A 54 -17.71 -0.90 -30.56
CA LYS A 54 -17.03 -1.06 -31.87
C LYS A 54 -16.73 0.26 -32.59
N CYS A 55 -17.29 1.38 -32.11
CA CYS A 55 -17.11 2.71 -32.70
C CYS A 55 -16.92 3.73 -31.56
N ARG A 56 -15.75 3.68 -30.94
CA ARG A 56 -15.41 4.49 -29.76
C ARG A 56 -15.41 5.98 -30.07
N TYR A 57 -15.82 6.78 -29.10
CA TYR A 57 -15.84 8.23 -29.18
C TYR A 57 -14.40 8.76 -29.23
N LYS A 58 -14.08 9.54 -30.27
CA LYS A 58 -12.72 10.05 -30.50
C LYS A 58 -12.52 11.47 -29.98
N SER A 59 -13.56 12.29 -30.05
CA SER A 59 -13.47 13.70 -29.64
C SER A 59 -13.52 13.86 -28.12
N LYS A 60 -13.62 15.10 -27.62
CA LYS A 60 -13.75 15.36 -26.17
C LYS A 60 -15.21 15.57 -25.77
N ALA A 61 -15.68 14.80 -24.79
CA ALA A 61 -17.02 14.97 -24.21
C ALA A 61 -16.89 15.20 -22.71
N THR A 62 -17.56 16.23 -22.18
CA THR A 62 -17.60 16.53 -20.74
C THR A 62 -19.05 16.62 -20.29
N ILE A 63 -19.43 15.84 -19.29
CA ILE A 63 -20.69 16.01 -18.53
C ILE A 63 -20.33 16.68 -17.21
N ALA A 64 -20.78 17.91 -17.00
CA ALA A 64 -20.61 18.67 -15.77
C ALA A 64 -21.94 18.70 -14.98
N LEU A 65 -21.94 18.04 -13.83
CA LEU A 65 -23.10 17.91 -12.95
C LEU A 65 -23.06 19.02 -11.90
N TYR A 66 -23.99 19.97 -11.98
CA TYR A 66 -24.04 21.13 -11.08
C TYR A 66 -25.23 21.08 -10.11
N GLY A 67 -25.12 21.85 -9.04
CA GLY A 67 -26.13 21.96 -7.97
C GLY A 67 -25.45 22.16 -6.63
N LYS A 68 -26.17 22.61 -5.61
CA LYS A 68 -25.60 22.75 -4.27
C LYS A 68 -26.23 21.80 -3.26
N SER A 69 -25.47 21.45 -2.23
CA SER A 69 -25.99 20.57 -1.16
C SER A 69 -27.17 21.23 -0.43
N ASP A 70 -27.13 22.54 -0.24
CA ASP A 70 -28.11 23.39 0.47
C ASP A 70 -29.28 23.90 -0.39
N GLU A 71 -29.27 23.65 -1.70
CA GLU A 71 -30.39 24.02 -2.60
C GLU A 71 -31.68 23.24 -2.29
N GLY A 72 -32.84 23.86 -2.53
CA GLY A 72 -34.13 23.18 -2.53
C GLY A 72 -34.34 22.26 -3.75
N GLU A 73 -35.32 21.37 -3.66
CA GLU A 73 -35.64 20.28 -4.60
C GLU A 73 -34.51 19.26 -4.85
N SER A 74 -34.86 17.99 -4.62
CA SER A 74 -34.03 16.83 -4.94
C SER A 74 -34.93 15.76 -5.55
N MET A 75 -34.39 14.94 -6.46
CA MET A 75 -35.16 13.79 -6.96
C MET A 75 -35.21 12.73 -5.85
N PRO A 76 -36.38 12.25 -5.39
CA PRO A 76 -36.46 11.43 -4.17
C PRO A 76 -35.53 10.22 -4.10
N ILE A 77 -35.32 9.53 -5.23
CA ILE A 77 -34.50 8.30 -5.30
C ILE A 77 -33.02 8.64 -5.49
N PHE A 78 -32.71 9.48 -6.49
CA PHE A 78 -31.34 9.76 -6.92
C PHE A 78 -30.70 10.94 -6.20
N GLY A 79 -31.45 11.89 -5.67
CA GLY A 79 -30.94 13.11 -5.07
C GLY A 79 -30.56 14.17 -6.11
N LYS A 80 -29.31 14.65 -6.06
CA LYS A 80 -28.77 15.75 -6.90
C LYS A 80 -27.46 15.35 -7.56
N LYS A 81 -27.07 16.08 -8.62
CA LYS A 81 -25.83 15.88 -9.39
C LYS A 81 -25.66 14.44 -9.88
N PHE A 82 -26.63 13.92 -10.64
CA PHE A 82 -26.66 12.49 -10.94
C PHE A 82 -26.80 12.12 -12.41
N ILE A 83 -26.27 10.96 -12.77
CA ILE A 83 -26.72 10.18 -13.93
C ILE A 83 -27.41 8.94 -13.39
N GLY A 84 -28.70 8.80 -13.68
CA GLY A 84 -29.56 7.75 -13.15
C GLY A 84 -30.07 6.85 -14.25
N VAL A 85 -29.94 5.54 -14.07
CA VAL A 85 -30.51 4.53 -14.97
C VAL A 85 -31.58 3.75 -14.21
N GLU A 86 -32.83 3.88 -14.63
CA GLU A 86 -33.94 3.07 -14.14
C GLU A 86 -34.29 1.94 -15.11
N ALA A 87 -35.34 1.19 -14.76
CA ALA A 87 -35.86 0.10 -15.57
C ALA A 87 -36.08 0.54 -17.03
N GLY A 88 -35.66 -0.32 -17.96
CA GLY A 88 -35.70 -0.07 -19.40
C GLY A 88 -34.65 0.90 -19.94
N GLY A 89 -33.89 1.60 -19.09
CA GLY A 89 -32.86 2.56 -19.52
C GLY A 89 -31.64 1.90 -20.16
N THR A 90 -30.98 2.62 -21.06
CA THR A 90 -29.71 2.21 -21.71
C THR A 90 -28.62 3.27 -21.52
N LEU A 91 -27.45 2.88 -21.02
CA LEU A 91 -26.29 3.76 -20.84
C LEU A 91 -25.05 3.16 -21.50
N GLU A 92 -24.64 3.73 -22.63
CA GLU A 92 -23.48 3.28 -23.40
C GLU A 92 -22.47 4.42 -23.52
N ILE A 93 -21.34 4.31 -22.81
CA ILE A 93 -20.27 5.32 -22.83
C ILE A 93 -18.95 4.62 -23.16
N HIS A 94 -18.36 4.94 -24.31
CA HIS A 94 -17.14 4.33 -24.81
C HIS A 94 -16.16 5.39 -25.31
N GLY A 95 -15.25 5.80 -24.44
CA GLY A 95 -14.12 6.67 -24.78
C GLY A 95 -13.03 5.97 -25.57
N ALA A 96 -12.00 6.74 -25.91
CA ALA A 96 -10.82 6.26 -26.62
C ALA A 96 -10.01 5.30 -25.73
N GLN A 97 -9.63 4.16 -26.30
CA GLN A 97 -8.87 3.15 -25.59
C GLN A 97 -7.46 3.63 -25.26
N LYS A 98 -7.06 3.46 -24.00
CA LYS A 98 -5.69 3.65 -23.53
C LYS A 98 -5.31 2.49 -22.63
N VAL A 99 -4.02 2.18 -22.56
CA VAL A 99 -3.48 1.34 -21.48
C VAL A 99 -3.76 2.05 -20.16
N SER A 100 -4.56 1.44 -19.29
CA SER A 100 -4.99 2.10 -18.05
C SER A 100 -3.83 2.28 -17.07
N TRP A 101 -3.06 1.23 -16.82
CA TRP A 101 -1.91 1.32 -15.96
C TRP A 101 -0.88 0.25 -16.33
N THR A 102 0.37 0.48 -15.91
CA THR A 102 1.52 -0.40 -16.13
C THR A 102 2.46 -0.27 -14.93
N LEU A 103 3.66 -0.86 -15.00
CA LEU A 103 4.71 -0.74 -13.99
C LEU A 103 5.88 0.09 -14.51
N LEU A 104 6.58 0.76 -13.60
CA LEU A 104 7.92 1.30 -13.89
C LEU A 104 8.86 0.17 -14.33
N ALA A 105 9.68 0.42 -15.34
CA ALA A 105 10.75 -0.47 -15.78
C ALA A 105 12.14 -0.03 -15.29
N ARG A 106 12.25 1.16 -14.70
CA ARG A 106 13.45 1.68 -14.03
C ARG A 106 13.04 2.52 -12.82
N THR A 107 13.86 2.50 -11.78
CA THR A 107 13.62 3.27 -10.55
C THR A 107 13.59 4.76 -10.86
N LEU A 108 12.49 5.41 -10.48
CA LEU A 108 12.37 6.86 -10.51
C LEU A 108 12.92 7.40 -9.20
N HIS A 109 14.05 8.08 -9.26
CA HIS A 109 14.66 8.68 -8.08
C HIS A 109 14.05 10.05 -7.80
N SER A 110 14.02 10.44 -6.53
CA SER A 110 13.71 11.82 -6.13
C SER A 110 14.61 12.79 -6.91
N SER A 111 14.06 13.92 -7.37
CA SER A 111 14.65 14.90 -8.30
C SER A 111 14.83 14.45 -9.76
N GLY A 112 14.62 13.18 -10.08
CA GLY A 112 14.81 12.62 -11.43
C GLY A 112 16.25 12.19 -11.76
N LEU A 113 17.24 12.43 -10.88
CA LEU A 113 18.61 11.94 -11.01
C LEU A 113 18.90 10.81 -10.02
N THR A 114 19.62 9.76 -10.46
CA THR A 114 19.97 8.60 -9.64
C THR A 114 20.68 8.96 -8.33
N PHE A 115 21.51 10.00 -8.35
CA PHE A 115 22.27 10.48 -7.19
C PHE A 115 21.71 11.76 -6.57
N GLY A 116 20.47 12.14 -6.93
CA GLY A 116 19.81 13.37 -6.50
C GLY A 116 20.32 14.62 -7.21
N SER A 117 19.60 15.72 -7.04
CA SER A 117 20.08 17.04 -7.42
C SER A 117 21.18 17.50 -6.45
N TYR A 118 22.06 18.35 -6.95
CA TYR A 118 23.11 18.99 -6.16
C TYR A 118 22.88 20.49 -6.12
N ALA A 119 22.91 21.06 -4.92
CA ALA A 119 22.95 22.50 -4.73
C ALA A 119 23.98 22.82 -3.64
N PHE A 120 24.88 23.74 -3.94
CA PHE A 120 25.86 24.26 -3.01
C PHE A 120 25.94 25.77 -3.17
N GLU A 121 25.90 26.48 -2.06
CA GLU A 121 26.15 27.91 -2.00
C GLU A 121 27.00 28.17 -0.76
N LYS A 122 27.94 29.10 -0.87
CA LYS A 122 28.77 29.49 0.26
C LYS A 122 29.16 30.95 0.22
N ASP A 123 28.88 31.60 1.34
CA ASP A 123 29.40 32.92 1.70
C ASP A 123 30.90 32.79 1.96
N PHE A 124 31.67 33.63 1.27
CA PHE A 124 33.10 33.80 1.48
C PHE A 124 33.90 32.48 1.44
N SER A 125 34.18 32.00 0.22
CA SER A 125 35.07 30.85 -0.01
C SER A 125 36.24 31.23 -0.93
N ARG A 126 37.24 31.92 -0.36
CA ARG A 126 38.34 32.52 -1.13
C ARG A 126 39.03 31.54 -2.10
N GLY A 127 39.25 31.99 -3.33
CA GLY A 127 39.95 31.25 -4.38
C GLY A 127 39.02 30.60 -5.41
N LEU A 128 39.54 29.60 -6.11
CA LEU A 128 38.79 28.79 -7.07
C LEU A 128 38.14 27.60 -6.36
N ASN A 129 36.82 27.56 -6.39
CA ASN A 129 36.02 26.44 -5.91
C ASN A 129 35.70 25.54 -7.11
N VAL A 130 35.91 24.24 -6.98
CA VAL A 130 35.83 23.28 -8.10
C VAL A 130 34.92 22.11 -7.74
N ARG A 131 34.13 21.66 -8.71
CA ARG A 131 33.36 20.41 -8.67
C ARG A 131 33.73 19.55 -9.88
N ILE A 132 33.99 18.27 -9.64
CA ILE A 132 34.10 17.24 -10.68
C ILE A 132 32.80 16.45 -10.69
N ILE A 133 32.16 16.38 -11.84
CA ILE A 133 30.87 15.72 -12.02
C ILE A 133 31.03 14.59 -13.05
N ASP A 134 30.47 13.44 -12.71
CA ASP A 134 30.35 12.29 -13.60
C ASP A 134 29.39 12.62 -14.75
N GLN A 135 29.88 12.49 -15.99
CA GLN A 135 29.12 12.81 -17.19
C GLN A 135 27.97 11.84 -17.47
N ASP A 136 28.08 10.60 -16.99
CA ASP A 136 27.12 9.54 -17.28
C ASP A 136 25.99 9.48 -16.25
N THR A 137 26.25 9.91 -15.00
CA THR A 137 25.30 9.79 -13.88
C THR A 137 24.97 11.10 -13.17
N ALA A 138 25.56 12.23 -13.58
CA ALA A 138 25.45 13.53 -12.93
C ALA A 138 25.90 13.57 -11.45
N LYS A 139 26.66 12.56 -11.00
CA LYS A 139 27.11 12.46 -9.61
C LYS A 139 28.29 13.40 -9.37
N ILE A 140 28.28 14.13 -8.25
CA ILE A 140 29.49 14.84 -7.79
C ILE A 140 30.52 13.81 -7.33
N LEU A 141 31.65 13.75 -8.04
CA LEU A 141 32.77 12.86 -7.73
C LEU A 141 33.70 13.50 -6.70
N GLU A 142 34.05 14.77 -6.92
CA GLU A 142 34.99 15.51 -6.07
C GLU A 142 34.56 16.97 -5.87
N SER A 143 34.86 17.50 -4.68
CA SER A 143 34.63 18.90 -4.31
C SER A 143 35.88 19.47 -3.67
N ALA A 144 36.45 20.52 -4.25
CA ALA A 144 37.70 21.11 -3.78
C ALA A 144 37.64 22.64 -3.79
N ARG A 145 38.48 23.26 -2.95
CA ARG A 145 38.75 24.70 -2.92
C ARG A 145 40.25 24.90 -3.01
N PHE A 146 40.67 25.87 -3.83
CA PHE A 146 42.06 26.25 -4.00
C PHE A 146 42.19 27.76 -3.79
N ASP A 147 42.83 28.19 -2.69
CA ASP A 147 43.05 29.61 -2.39
C ASP A 147 44.21 30.17 -3.24
N THR A 148 43.97 30.26 -4.55
CA THR A 148 44.93 30.75 -5.55
C THR A 148 45.13 32.27 -5.47
N HIS A 149 44.43 32.96 -4.56
CA HIS A 149 44.74 34.36 -4.28
C HIS A 149 45.92 34.45 -3.31
N GLU A 150 45.83 33.77 -2.17
CA GLU A 150 46.83 33.94 -1.11
C GLU A 150 48.07 33.05 -1.29
N TYR A 151 47.93 31.85 -1.85
CA TYR A 151 49.02 30.87 -1.86
C TYR A 151 49.35 30.30 -3.25
N HIS A 152 50.62 30.38 -3.66
CA HIS A 152 51.11 29.83 -4.93
C HIS A 152 51.05 28.29 -5.00
N ASN A 153 51.21 27.60 -3.86
CA ASN A 153 51.13 26.14 -3.82
C ASN A 153 49.72 25.64 -4.17
N GLU A 154 48.67 26.39 -3.81
CA GLU A 154 47.28 26.07 -4.15
C GLU A 154 47.03 26.12 -5.65
N SER A 155 47.75 27.00 -6.38
CA SER A 155 47.70 27.02 -7.83
C SER A 155 48.31 25.74 -8.43
N ARG A 156 49.47 25.30 -7.94
CA ARG A 156 50.08 24.02 -8.36
C ARG A 156 49.21 22.81 -7.98
N ARG A 157 48.57 22.87 -6.81
CA ARG A 157 47.64 21.82 -6.34
C ARG A 157 46.43 21.72 -7.24
N LEU A 158 45.87 22.84 -7.70
CA LEU A 158 44.80 22.85 -8.70
C LEU A 158 45.26 22.30 -10.05
N GLN A 159 46.46 22.68 -10.50
CA GLN A 159 47.03 22.15 -11.75
C GLN A 159 47.14 20.61 -11.70
N GLU A 160 47.68 20.07 -10.61
CA GLU A 160 47.80 18.64 -10.40
C GLU A 160 46.43 17.95 -10.27
N PHE A 161 45.50 18.59 -9.54
CA PHE A 161 44.15 18.11 -9.35
C PHE A 161 43.41 17.93 -10.69
N LEU A 162 43.53 18.89 -11.61
CA LEU A 162 42.95 18.79 -12.95
C LEU A 162 43.72 17.79 -13.84
N ARG A 163 45.04 17.70 -13.68
CA ARG A 163 45.90 16.80 -14.47
C ARG A 163 45.46 15.34 -14.38
N VAL A 164 45.10 14.89 -13.18
CA VAL A 164 44.75 13.48 -12.90
C VAL A 164 43.30 13.11 -13.25
N GLN A 165 42.46 14.08 -13.65
CA GLN A 165 41.07 13.79 -14.01
C GLN A 165 40.98 13.14 -15.40
N ASP A 166 40.08 12.16 -15.52
CA ASP A 166 39.84 11.43 -16.76
C ASP A 166 39.20 12.34 -17.85
N PRO A 167 39.50 12.10 -19.13
CA PRO A 167 38.79 12.71 -20.25
C PRO A 167 37.27 12.51 -20.16
N GLY A 168 36.50 13.56 -20.49
CA GLY A 168 35.04 13.52 -20.50
C GLY A 168 34.37 13.95 -19.18
N ARG A 169 35.11 14.08 -18.07
CA ARG A 169 34.56 14.59 -16.81
C ARG A 169 34.09 16.03 -16.95
N ILE A 170 32.94 16.35 -16.35
CA ILE A 170 32.42 17.72 -16.31
C ILE A 170 33.07 18.44 -15.13
N VAL A 171 33.54 19.67 -15.36
CA VAL A 171 34.19 20.49 -14.34
C VAL A 171 33.46 21.82 -14.22
N ALA A 172 33.01 22.13 -13.01
CA ALA A 172 32.41 23.40 -12.68
C ALA A 172 33.34 24.18 -11.73
N ILE A 173 33.68 25.42 -12.07
CA ILE A 173 34.57 26.29 -11.30
C ILE A 173 33.87 27.61 -11.00
N ALA A 174 34.00 28.11 -9.77
CA ALA A 174 33.53 29.44 -9.39
C ALA A 174 34.52 30.13 -8.44
N VAL A 175 34.78 31.42 -8.67
CA VAL A 175 35.55 32.25 -7.74
C VAL A 175 34.71 32.55 -6.51
N GLY A 176 35.26 32.34 -5.32
CA GLY A 176 34.79 33.00 -4.11
C GLY A 176 35.81 34.05 -3.68
N ASP A 177 35.36 35.26 -3.36
CA ASP A 177 36.15 36.47 -3.09
C ASP A 177 37.14 36.82 -4.21
N SER A 178 38.32 36.19 -4.25
CA SER A 178 39.36 36.49 -5.23
C SER A 178 40.21 35.26 -5.48
N ALA A 179 40.73 35.14 -6.70
CA ALA A 179 41.56 34.00 -7.12
C ALA A 179 42.85 34.42 -7.84
N ALA A 180 43.06 35.71 -8.11
CA ALA A 180 44.05 36.17 -9.10
C ALA A 180 45.51 36.26 -8.62
N LYS A 181 45.77 36.72 -7.39
CA LYS A 181 47.09 37.17 -6.93
C LYS A 181 48.20 36.10 -7.02
N SER A 182 47.87 34.84 -6.75
CA SER A 182 48.82 33.72 -6.78
C SER A 182 48.50 32.66 -7.85
N LEU A 183 47.64 32.99 -8.82
CA LEU A 183 47.28 32.11 -9.94
C LEU A 183 48.44 32.03 -10.94
N LEU A 184 49.09 30.87 -11.02
CA LEU A 184 50.27 30.67 -11.86
C LEU A 184 49.90 30.45 -13.33
N GLN A 185 50.77 30.92 -14.24
CA GLN A 185 50.56 30.78 -15.69
C GLN A 185 50.40 29.32 -16.14
N GLY A 186 51.11 28.36 -15.51
CA GLY A 186 50.96 26.93 -15.82
C GLY A 186 49.57 26.38 -15.47
N THR A 187 48.94 26.90 -14.41
CA THR A 187 47.57 26.54 -14.02
C THR A 187 46.55 27.18 -14.95
N ILE A 188 46.80 28.42 -15.39
CA ILE A 188 46.00 29.11 -16.42
C ILE A 188 46.01 28.26 -17.69
N GLN A 189 47.19 27.90 -18.20
CA GLN A 189 47.35 27.03 -19.37
C GLN A 189 46.64 25.68 -19.19
N MET A 190 46.77 25.03 -18.03
CA MET A 190 46.05 23.79 -17.74
C MET A 190 44.52 23.94 -17.86
N ILE A 191 43.94 25.04 -17.35
CA ILE A 191 42.50 25.32 -17.46
C ILE A 191 42.11 25.63 -18.92
N GLN A 192 42.95 26.35 -19.66
CA GLN A 192 42.73 26.64 -21.08
C GLN A 192 42.77 25.35 -21.93
N ASP A 193 43.80 24.53 -21.75
CA ASP A 193 44.05 23.34 -22.55
C ASP A 193 43.04 22.23 -22.25
N ARG A 194 42.79 21.95 -20.97
CA ARG A 194 41.89 20.84 -20.56
C ARG A 194 40.41 21.22 -20.60
N LEU A 195 40.05 22.48 -20.30
CA LEU A 195 38.65 22.89 -20.14
C LEU A 195 38.18 23.90 -21.18
N GLY A 196 39.07 24.43 -22.03
CA GLY A 196 38.73 25.34 -23.11
C GLY A 196 38.45 26.78 -22.67
N SER A 197 38.83 27.17 -21.45
CA SER A 197 38.64 28.54 -20.95
C SER A 197 39.41 29.55 -21.79
N LYS A 198 38.81 30.72 -22.00
CA LYS A 198 39.40 31.91 -22.62
C LYS A 198 39.48 33.06 -21.63
N LEU A 199 38.54 33.16 -20.69
CA LEU A 199 38.40 34.25 -19.73
C LEU A 199 39.24 34.07 -18.45
N ILE A 200 39.80 32.87 -18.20
CA ILE A 200 40.73 32.68 -17.09
C ILE A 200 42.03 33.46 -17.29
N GLN A 201 42.42 33.69 -18.55
CA GLN A 201 43.54 34.56 -18.89
C GLN A 201 43.13 36.02 -18.64
N GLY A 202 43.83 36.67 -17.70
CA GLY A 202 43.52 38.05 -17.30
C GLY A 202 42.49 38.18 -16.17
N LEU A 203 42.17 37.08 -15.47
CA LEU A 203 41.35 37.13 -14.26
C LEU A 203 41.98 38.08 -13.21
N GLY A 204 41.24 39.12 -12.84
CA GLY A 204 41.67 40.22 -11.99
C GLY A 204 41.26 40.08 -10.53
N TYR A 205 41.74 41.02 -9.71
CA TYR A 205 41.40 41.07 -8.28
C TYR A 205 39.88 41.21 -8.07
N ARG A 206 39.32 40.31 -7.26
CA ARG A 206 37.89 40.26 -6.90
C ARG A 206 36.90 40.09 -8.05
N GLN A 207 37.36 39.79 -9.26
CA GLN A 207 36.45 39.50 -10.36
C GLN A 207 35.66 38.23 -10.06
N ALA A 208 34.34 38.34 -10.20
CA ALA A 208 33.48 37.18 -10.21
C ALA A 208 33.73 36.43 -11.51
N TRP A 209 34.02 35.13 -11.42
CA TRP A 209 34.23 34.27 -12.57
C TRP A 209 33.64 32.89 -12.30
N ALA A 210 32.99 32.33 -13.31
CA ALA A 210 32.44 31.00 -13.28
C ALA A 210 32.68 30.30 -14.62
N LEU A 211 32.87 28.98 -14.57
CA LEU A 211 33.10 28.12 -15.73
C LEU A 211 32.40 26.77 -15.52
N VAL A 212 31.84 26.23 -16.61
CA VAL A 212 31.43 24.84 -16.74
C VAL A 212 32.06 24.30 -18.04
N GLY A 213 33.00 23.38 -17.91
CA GLY A 213 33.76 22.78 -19.02
C GLY A 213 33.78 21.26 -18.95
N VAL A 214 34.35 20.62 -19.97
CA VAL A 214 34.57 19.16 -20.01
C VAL A 214 36.04 18.90 -20.22
N ILE A 215 36.63 18.04 -19.40
CA ILE A 215 38.03 17.63 -19.52
C ILE A 215 38.27 17.06 -20.92
N ASP A 216 39.19 17.69 -21.65
CA ASP A 216 39.60 17.34 -23.01
C ASP A 216 38.44 17.36 -24.04
N GLY A 217 37.37 18.10 -23.73
CA GLY A 217 36.19 18.25 -24.60
C GLY A 217 36.33 19.28 -25.72
N GLY A 218 37.46 19.98 -25.81
CA GLY A 218 37.73 21.06 -26.77
C GLY A 218 37.09 22.40 -26.40
N SER A 219 37.40 23.46 -27.15
CA SER A 219 37.00 24.84 -26.78
C SER A 219 35.49 25.12 -26.86
N THR A 220 34.74 24.34 -27.63
CA THR A 220 33.28 24.43 -27.72
C THR A 220 32.58 23.82 -26.51
N SER A 221 33.33 23.11 -25.66
CA SER A 221 32.81 22.48 -24.45
C SER A 221 32.78 23.41 -23.23
N CYS A 222 33.39 24.59 -23.33
CA CYS A 222 33.47 25.58 -22.26
C CYS A 222 32.32 26.59 -22.31
N ASN A 223 31.58 26.72 -21.22
CA ASN A 223 30.73 27.87 -20.95
C ASN A 223 31.32 28.62 -19.75
N GLU A 224 31.58 29.93 -19.89
CA GLU A 224 32.19 30.72 -18.83
C GLU A 224 31.72 32.17 -18.87
N SER A 225 31.80 32.84 -17.72
CA SER A 225 31.38 34.22 -17.56
C SER A 225 32.28 34.91 -16.55
N VAL A 226 32.54 36.20 -16.76
CA VAL A 226 33.31 37.06 -15.86
C VAL A 226 32.57 38.38 -15.64
N ARG A 227 32.61 38.89 -14.41
CA ARG A 227 32.08 40.21 -14.05
C ARG A 227 33.06 40.97 -13.15
N ASN A 228 33.18 42.26 -13.40
CA ASN A 228 33.99 43.15 -12.58
C ASN A 228 33.35 43.34 -11.20
N TYR A 229 34.20 43.59 -10.20
CA TYR A 229 33.75 43.99 -8.88
C TYR A 229 33.35 45.47 -8.89
N GLU A 230 32.09 45.77 -8.59
CA GLU A 230 31.58 47.12 -8.44
C GLU A 230 31.14 47.33 -6.98
N ASN A 231 31.75 48.30 -6.30
CA ASN A 231 31.69 48.50 -4.84
C ASN A 231 30.31 48.91 -4.29
N HIS A 232 29.31 49.12 -5.16
CA HIS A 232 27.97 49.58 -4.78
C HIS A 232 26.90 48.88 -5.64
N SER A 233 26.33 47.80 -5.11
CA SER A 233 25.03 47.23 -5.52
C SER A 233 24.72 47.18 -7.02
N SER A 234 25.65 46.70 -7.85
CA SER A 234 25.42 46.44 -9.27
C SER A 234 25.76 44.99 -9.62
N GLY A 235 24.91 44.07 -9.17
CA GLY A 235 24.46 42.89 -9.93
C GLY A 235 25.48 42.02 -10.69
N GLY A 236 26.75 41.99 -10.31
CA GLY A 236 27.81 41.30 -11.06
C GLY A 236 27.80 39.80 -10.84
N LYS A 237 26.79 39.09 -11.35
CA LYS A 237 26.74 37.62 -11.36
C LYS A 237 27.47 37.08 -12.59
N ALA A 238 28.61 36.43 -12.39
CA ALA A 238 29.21 35.55 -13.37
C ALA A 238 28.48 34.21 -13.29
N LEU A 239 27.75 33.84 -14.34
CA LEU A 239 26.98 32.59 -14.44
C LEU A 239 27.49 31.78 -15.62
N ALA A 240 27.89 30.54 -15.35
CA ALA A 240 28.22 29.55 -16.35
C ALA A 240 27.24 28.38 -16.23
N GLN A 241 26.63 27.97 -17.34
CA GLN A 241 25.68 26.87 -17.36
C GLN A 241 25.83 26.06 -18.65
N ARG A 242 25.75 24.74 -18.52
CA ARG A 242 25.73 23.84 -19.67
C ARG A 242 24.85 22.62 -19.40
N GLU A 243 24.21 22.14 -20.45
CA GLU A 243 23.34 20.97 -20.42
C GLU A 243 24.08 19.72 -20.91
N PHE A 244 23.75 18.59 -20.32
CA PHE A 244 24.32 17.27 -20.56
C PHE A 244 23.21 16.21 -20.55
N TYR A 245 23.57 14.99 -20.96
CA TYR A 245 22.69 13.83 -20.91
C TYR A 245 23.41 12.73 -20.15
N THR A 246 22.70 12.12 -19.21
CA THR A 246 23.14 10.87 -18.59
C THR A 246 23.09 9.72 -19.61
N VAL A 247 23.72 8.59 -19.28
CA VAL A 247 23.74 7.40 -20.14
C VAL A 247 22.35 6.82 -20.43
N ASP A 248 21.39 7.03 -19.53
CA ASP A 248 19.99 6.66 -19.70
C ASP A 248 19.15 7.70 -20.46
N GLY A 249 19.77 8.81 -20.87
CA GLY A 249 19.16 9.86 -21.69
C GLY A 249 18.37 10.90 -20.90
N GLN A 250 18.53 10.96 -19.57
CA GLN A 250 17.99 12.04 -18.75
C GLN A 250 18.82 13.30 -18.97
N LYS A 251 18.16 14.40 -19.34
CA LYS A 251 18.80 15.69 -19.53
C LYS A 251 18.99 16.39 -18.19
N PHE A 252 20.17 16.97 -17.98
CA PHE A 252 20.49 17.73 -16.76
C PHE A 252 21.38 18.93 -17.08
N ALA A 253 21.33 19.95 -16.24
CA ALA A 253 22.20 21.11 -16.33
C ALA A 253 23.20 21.15 -15.18
N VAL A 254 24.42 21.56 -15.48
CA VAL A 254 25.43 21.95 -14.49
C VAL A 254 25.58 23.45 -14.55
N THR A 255 25.45 24.10 -13.40
CA THR A 255 25.54 25.54 -13.24
C THR A 255 26.62 25.88 -12.23
N ALA A 256 27.47 26.84 -12.54
CA ALA A 256 28.39 27.49 -11.61
C ALA A 256 28.12 28.99 -11.62
N TYR A 257 28.16 29.63 -10.45
CA TYR A 257 28.08 31.08 -10.37
C TYR A 257 28.97 31.66 -9.28
N SER A 258 29.40 32.89 -9.53
CA SER A 258 30.14 33.75 -8.62
C SER A 258 29.48 35.13 -8.66
N GLU A 259 29.19 35.72 -7.51
CA GLU A 259 28.57 37.03 -7.42
C GLU A 259 28.98 37.79 -6.16
N TRP A 260 28.74 39.09 -6.18
CA TRP A 260 28.91 39.98 -5.04
C TRP A 260 27.55 40.59 -4.70
N ILE A 261 27.09 40.37 -3.47
CA ILE A 261 25.84 40.93 -2.95
C ILE A 261 26.19 41.75 -1.70
N GLU A 262 25.95 43.06 -1.76
CA GLU A 262 26.19 43.98 -0.63
C GLU A 262 27.60 43.87 -0.01
N GLY A 263 28.62 43.63 -0.85
CA GLY A 263 30.01 43.47 -0.42
C GLY A 263 30.37 42.08 0.11
N VAL A 264 29.42 41.14 0.14
CA VAL A 264 29.66 39.72 0.43
C VAL A 264 29.85 38.96 -0.88
N SER A 265 30.93 38.18 -0.97
CA SER A 265 31.14 37.29 -2.11
C SER A 265 30.43 35.96 -1.90
N LEU A 266 29.69 35.55 -2.92
CA LEU A 266 28.96 34.30 -3.00
C LEU A 266 29.49 33.47 -4.18
N SER A 267 29.59 32.17 -3.96
CA SER A 267 29.87 31.20 -5.02
C SER A 267 28.98 29.99 -4.85
N GLY A 268 28.46 29.46 -5.95
CA GLY A 268 27.54 28.33 -5.91
C GLY A 268 27.60 27.45 -7.13
N PHE A 269 27.09 26.23 -6.95
CA PHE A 269 27.02 25.18 -7.95
C PHE A 269 25.66 24.51 -7.88
N ARG A 270 25.10 24.17 -9.05
CA ARG A 270 23.87 23.38 -9.14
C ARG A 270 24.02 22.27 -10.18
N VAL A 271 23.46 21.10 -9.89
CA VAL A 271 23.24 20.00 -10.83
C VAL A 271 21.79 19.56 -10.70
N GLU A 272 21.01 19.74 -11.75
CA GLU A 272 19.56 19.51 -11.71
C GLU A 272 19.02 19.03 -13.06
N VAL A 273 17.91 18.30 -13.03
CA VAL A 273 17.19 17.92 -14.25
C VAL A 273 16.68 19.18 -14.96
N VAL A 274 16.76 19.17 -16.29
CA VAL A 274 16.14 20.17 -17.16
C VAL A 274 15.30 19.49 -18.24
N ASP A 275 14.31 20.20 -18.78
CA ASP A 275 13.39 19.69 -19.82
C ASP A 275 12.50 18.50 -19.38
N GLY A 276 12.29 18.32 -18.08
CA GLY A 276 11.44 17.27 -17.51
C GLY A 276 12.15 15.94 -17.28
N VAL A 277 11.46 15.00 -16.65
CA VAL A 277 12.01 13.69 -16.25
C VAL A 277 11.50 12.58 -17.16
N LYS A 278 12.39 11.70 -17.63
CA LYS A 278 12.02 10.57 -18.48
C LYS A 278 11.65 9.35 -17.62
N LEU A 279 10.44 8.85 -17.80
CA LEU A 279 9.99 7.60 -17.18
C LEU A 279 10.14 6.44 -18.16
N HIS A 280 10.55 5.29 -17.64
CA HIS A 280 10.62 4.03 -18.38
C HIS A 280 9.55 3.09 -17.85
N LEU A 281 8.76 2.51 -18.75
CA LEU A 281 7.55 1.76 -18.42
C LEU A 281 7.62 0.35 -19.02
N LEU A 282 6.88 -0.57 -18.42
CA LEU A 282 6.90 -1.98 -18.81
C LEU A 282 6.15 -2.24 -20.12
N ASP A 283 5.00 -1.59 -20.31
CA ASP A 283 4.11 -1.80 -21.45
C ASP A 283 4.14 -0.64 -22.46
N ASP A 284 3.59 -0.90 -23.65
CA ASP A 284 3.45 0.10 -24.72
C ASP A 284 2.45 1.19 -24.31
N VAL A 285 2.94 2.40 -24.11
CA VAL A 285 2.16 3.57 -23.70
C VAL A 285 1.97 4.59 -24.83
N SER A 286 2.10 4.18 -26.09
CA SER A 286 1.89 5.06 -27.25
C SER A 286 0.48 5.70 -27.30
N SER A 287 -0.47 5.13 -26.56
CA SER A 287 -1.82 5.67 -26.36
C SER A 287 -1.87 6.92 -25.48
N TRP A 288 -0.86 7.15 -24.63
CA TRP A 288 -0.75 8.33 -23.77
C TRP A 288 -0.21 9.51 -24.57
N LYS A 289 -0.77 10.70 -24.35
CA LYS A 289 -0.48 11.90 -25.14
C LYS A 289 0.03 13.04 -24.26
N PRO A 290 0.79 13.99 -24.82
CA PRO A 290 1.18 15.21 -24.10
C PRO A 290 -0.04 15.93 -23.51
N GLY A 291 0.08 16.39 -22.27
CA GLY A 291 -1.01 17.00 -21.51
C GLY A 291 -1.87 16.02 -20.71
N ASP A 292 -1.77 14.71 -20.95
CA ASP A 292 -2.40 13.73 -20.06
C ASP A 292 -1.75 13.79 -18.67
N GLN A 293 -2.56 13.50 -17.64
CA GLN A 293 -2.10 13.32 -16.26
C GLN A 293 -1.94 11.84 -15.95
N ILE A 294 -0.83 11.48 -15.29
CA ILE A 294 -0.56 10.15 -14.74
C ILE A 294 -0.38 10.24 -13.22
N VAL A 295 -0.53 9.12 -12.54
CA VAL A 295 -0.14 8.95 -11.14
C VAL A 295 0.88 7.81 -11.04
N VAL A 296 1.91 7.99 -10.22
CA VAL A 296 2.90 6.96 -9.86
C VAL A 296 2.67 6.56 -8.41
N ALA A 297 2.53 5.26 -8.16
CA ALA A 297 2.27 4.70 -6.84
C ALA A 297 3.41 4.91 -5.85
N SER A 298 3.08 4.97 -4.56
CA SER A 298 4.09 4.84 -3.50
C SER A 298 4.75 3.47 -3.57
N THR A 299 6.04 3.40 -3.26
CA THR A 299 6.75 2.11 -3.05
C THR A 299 7.33 2.01 -1.63
N ASP A 300 6.75 2.76 -0.70
CA ASP A 300 7.19 2.86 0.69
C ASP A 300 6.00 2.73 1.67
N TYR A 301 6.25 2.82 2.97
CA TYR A 301 5.22 2.62 4.01
C TYR A 301 4.11 3.69 4.03
N SER A 302 4.37 4.88 3.48
CA SER A 302 3.39 5.95 3.38
C SER A 302 2.68 5.91 2.03
N MET A 303 1.35 5.75 2.03
CA MET A 303 0.54 5.89 0.81
C MET A 303 0.57 7.31 0.21
N TYR A 304 0.90 8.33 1.02
CA TYR A 304 0.96 9.73 0.59
C TYR A 304 2.21 10.09 -0.20
N GLN A 305 2.99 9.10 -0.61
CA GLN A 305 4.10 9.26 -1.57
C GLN A 305 3.68 8.90 -2.99
N ALA A 306 2.38 8.68 -3.26
CA ALA A 306 1.89 8.68 -4.63
C ALA A 306 1.98 10.10 -5.22
N GLU A 307 2.45 10.22 -6.46
CA GLU A 307 2.70 11.52 -7.12
C GLU A 307 1.98 11.60 -8.47
N GLU A 308 1.38 12.76 -8.75
CA GLU A 308 0.80 13.07 -10.05
C GLU A 308 1.80 13.80 -10.93
N PHE A 309 1.77 13.46 -12.22
CA PHE A 309 2.63 14.06 -13.23
C PHE A 309 1.86 14.40 -14.51
N THR A 310 2.25 15.49 -15.14
CA THR A 310 1.76 15.93 -16.45
C THR A 310 2.73 15.50 -17.55
N LEU A 311 2.23 14.83 -18.57
CA LEU A 311 3.06 14.39 -19.70
C LEU A 311 3.47 15.55 -20.62
N LEU A 312 4.75 15.61 -20.95
CA LEU A 312 5.33 16.54 -21.92
C LEU A 312 5.48 15.90 -23.31
N PRO A 313 5.58 16.70 -24.39
CA PRO A 313 6.05 16.20 -25.68
C PRO A 313 7.42 15.54 -25.54
N CYS A 314 7.54 14.32 -26.08
CA CYS A 314 8.80 13.57 -26.07
C CYS A 314 9.06 12.91 -27.43
N PRO A 315 9.45 13.68 -28.48
CA PRO A 315 9.84 13.13 -29.78
C PRO A 315 10.97 12.08 -29.71
N GLU A 316 11.79 12.15 -28.67
CA GLU A 316 12.91 11.27 -28.35
C GLU A 316 12.52 10.02 -27.53
N CYS A 317 11.26 9.89 -27.12
CA CYS A 317 10.77 8.72 -26.40
C CYS A 317 10.40 7.60 -27.38
N ASN A 318 10.78 6.37 -27.04
CA ASN A 318 10.17 5.21 -27.68
C ASN A 318 8.81 4.89 -27.03
N ARG A 319 8.10 3.88 -27.56
CA ARG A 319 6.76 3.46 -27.09
C ARG A 319 6.66 3.01 -25.62
N PHE A 320 7.79 2.78 -24.94
CA PHE A 320 7.87 2.38 -23.52
C PHE A 320 8.38 3.53 -22.63
N GLN A 321 8.36 4.77 -23.12
CA GLN A 321 8.88 5.93 -22.42
C GLN A 321 7.93 7.11 -22.51
N VAL A 322 7.89 7.90 -21.45
CA VAL A 322 7.23 9.21 -21.42
C VAL A 322 8.12 10.23 -20.73
N LYS A 323 7.86 11.52 -20.96
CA LYS A 323 8.54 12.62 -20.27
C LYS A 323 7.52 13.36 -19.41
N VAL A 324 7.86 13.63 -18.15
CA VAL A 324 6.99 14.32 -17.19
C VAL A 324 7.50 15.70 -16.86
N LYS A 325 6.58 16.62 -16.56
CA LYS A 325 6.88 18.02 -16.28
C LYS A 325 7.41 18.24 -14.87
N GLU A 326 6.75 17.65 -13.88
CA GLU A 326 7.02 17.84 -12.47
C GLU A 326 8.27 17.05 -12.05
N ALA A 327 9.05 17.59 -11.12
CA ALA A 327 10.19 16.90 -10.53
C ALA A 327 9.70 15.93 -9.44
N PRO A 328 10.03 14.63 -9.51
CA PRO A 328 9.65 13.65 -8.50
C PRO A 328 10.18 14.05 -7.12
N GLN A 329 9.35 13.99 -6.10
CA GLN A 329 9.75 14.28 -4.71
C GLN A 329 10.24 13.02 -4.01
N PHE A 330 9.74 11.85 -4.41
CA PHE A 330 10.02 10.58 -3.75
C PHE A 330 10.73 9.60 -4.67
N LEU A 331 11.24 8.52 -4.06
CA LEU A 331 11.76 7.39 -4.81
C LEU A 331 10.62 6.42 -5.09
N HIS A 332 10.47 6.04 -6.36
CA HIS A 332 9.56 4.99 -6.80
C HIS A 332 10.36 3.85 -7.43
N MET A 333 10.34 2.69 -6.79
CA MET A 333 11.07 1.52 -7.26
C MET A 333 10.62 1.13 -8.67
N GLY A 334 11.56 0.80 -9.55
CA GLY A 334 11.26 0.27 -10.90
C GLY A 334 12.03 -1.00 -11.20
N GLU A 335 12.44 -1.71 -10.15
CA GLU A 335 13.17 -2.97 -10.23
C GLU A 335 12.51 -4.10 -9.42
N ILE A 336 12.65 -5.32 -9.92
CA ILE A 336 12.39 -6.54 -9.13
C ILE A 336 13.53 -6.70 -8.14
N THR A 337 13.22 -6.63 -6.85
CA THR A 337 14.21 -6.57 -5.78
C THR A 337 14.14 -7.83 -4.93
N ASP A 338 15.28 -8.52 -4.79
CA ASP A 338 15.42 -9.74 -3.96
C ASP A 338 14.49 -10.92 -4.33
N GLY A 339 13.91 -10.88 -5.54
CA GLY A 339 12.94 -11.86 -6.04
C GLY A 339 11.48 -11.42 -5.89
N VAL A 340 11.23 -10.22 -5.35
CA VAL A 340 9.90 -9.63 -5.20
C VAL A 340 9.76 -8.48 -6.19
N ASP A 341 8.69 -8.49 -6.98
CA ASP A 341 8.38 -7.37 -7.87
C ASP A 341 7.81 -6.21 -7.04
N MET A 342 8.62 -5.17 -6.84
CA MET A 342 8.26 -3.97 -6.07
C MET A 342 8.12 -2.73 -6.96
N ARG A 343 8.01 -2.92 -8.28
CA ARG A 343 7.98 -1.83 -9.26
C ARG A 343 6.72 -0.99 -9.10
N ALA A 344 6.82 0.33 -9.04
CA ALA A 344 5.66 1.19 -8.83
C ALA A 344 4.68 1.09 -10.01
N GLU A 345 3.39 1.07 -9.68
CA GLU A 345 2.31 1.19 -10.63
C GLU A 345 2.24 2.62 -11.17
N VAL A 346 1.99 2.75 -12.47
CA VAL A 346 1.82 4.03 -13.17
C VAL A 346 0.48 4.00 -13.89
N GLY A 347 -0.46 4.83 -13.46
CA GLY A 347 -1.83 4.89 -13.98
C GLY A 347 -2.14 6.17 -14.74
N ILE A 348 -2.85 6.08 -15.87
CA ILE A 348 -3.32 7.23 -16.64
C ILE A 348 -4.65 7.75 -16.08
N LEU A 349 -4.67 9.00 -15.62
CA LEU A 349 -5.87 9.61 -15.06
C LEU A 349 -6.77 10.21 -16.15
N THR A 350 -6.18 10.77 -17.20
CA THR A 350 -6.92 11.53 -18.22
C THR A 350 -7.59 10.65 -19.28
N ARG A 351 -8.89 10.88 -19.50
CA ARG A 351 -9.68 10.30 -20.61
C ARG A 351 -10.34 11.40 -21.46
N ASN A 352 -10.77 11.05 -22.66
CA ASN A 352 -11.45 12.01 -23.55
C ASN A 352 -12.93 12.20 -23.23
N VAL A 353 -13.56 11.24 -22.54
CA VAL A 353 -14.91 11.36 -22.00
C VAL A 353 -14.82 11.56 -20.50
N VAL A 354 -15.30 12.70 -20.01
CA VAL A 354 -15.19 13.12 -18.61
C VAL A 354 -16.59 13.32 -18.02
N ILE A 355 -16.84 12.77 -16.84
CA ILE A 355 -18.01 13.04 -16.01
C ILE A 355 -17.49 13.65 -14.72
N ARG A 356 -17.99 14.83 -14.34
CA ARG A 356 -17.54 15.51 -13.13
C ARG A 356 -18.65 16.21 -12.37
N GLY A 357 -18.53 16.22 -11.05
CA GLY A 357 -19.26 17.17 -10.21
C GLY A 357 -18.63 18.55 -10.28
N GLU A 358 -19.44 19.58 -10.43
CA GLU A 358 -18.99 20.95 -10.13
C GLU A 358 -18.90 21.13 -8.62
N MET A 359 -17.79 21.69 -8.16
CA MET A 359 -17.46 21.82 -6.73
C MET A 359 -17.53 23.28 -6.32
N GLU A 360 -17.88 23.52 -5.05
CA GLU A 360 -17.71 24.83 -4.43
C GLU A 360 -16.28 24.99 -3.88
N ASP A 361 -15.86 26.24 -3.67
CA ASP A 361 -14.51 26.57 -3.18
C ASP A 361 -14.28 26.17 -1.71
N SER A 362 -15.35 25.90 -0.96
CA SER A 362 -15.30 25.57 0.46
C SER A 362 -16.37 24.56 0.85
N CYS A 363 -16.15 23.85 1.96
CA CYS A 363 -17.15 22.95 2.53
C CYS A 363 -18.50 23.65 2.84
N TYR A 364 -19.61 22.95 2.60
CA TYR A 364 -20.96 23.39 2.97
C TYR A 364 -21.18 23.29 4.49
N ALA A 365 -21.57 24.39 5.14
CA ALA A 365 -21.73 24.47 6.60
C ALA A 365 -22.42 23.23 7.22
N GLY A 366 -21.84 22.68 8.30
CA GLY A 366 -22.39 21.53 9.01
C GLY A 366 -21.30 20.61 9.59
N ASN A 367 -21.72 19.43 10.07
CA ASN A 367 -20.82 18.47 10.76
C ASN A 367 -19.73 17.87 9.86
N GLN A 368 -19.82 17.97 8.53
CA GLN A 368 -18.77 17.44 7.65
C GLN A 368 -17.54 18.35 7.61
N CYS A 369 -17.73 19.68 7.74
CA CYS A 369 -16.63 20.64 7.69
C CYS A 369 -15.65 20.53 8.86
N GLN A 370 -16.03 19.82 9.92
CA GLN A 370 -15.11 19.52 11.02
C GLN A 370 -14.04 18.49 10.62
N PHE A 371 -14.27 17.70 9.57
CA PHE A 371 -13.38 16.64 9.11
C PHE A 371 -12.76 16.93 7.73
N PHE A 372 -13.46 17.68 6.88
CA PHE A 372 -13.02 18.04 5.54
C PHE A 372 -13.15 19.56 5.35
N ASP A 373 -12.05 20.22 5.00
CA ASP A 373 -12.01 21.66 4.75
C ASP A 373 -12.43 22.04 3.32
N TYR A 374 -12.82 21.07 2.50
CA TYR A 374 -13.26 21.20 1.11
C TYR A 374 -14.67 20.63 0.88
N ASP A 375 -15.26 20.98 -0.26
CA ASP A 375 -16.55 20.45 -0.69
C ASP A 375 -16.48 18.94 -0.99
N THR A 376 -17.31 18.15 -0.32
CA THR A 376 -17.43 16.69 -0.46
C THR A 376 -18.70 16.27 -1.21
N TYR A 377 -19.40 17.21 -1.86
CA TYR A 377 -20.68 16.99 -2.54
C TYR A 377 -20.52 16.91 -4.07
N GLY A 378 -19.83 15.87 -4.54
CA GLY A 378 -19.59 15.62 -5.96
C GLY A 378 -20.81 15.10 -6.74
N GLY A 379 -20.60 14.74 -8.01
CA GLY A 379 -21.60 14.04 -8.83
C GLY A 379 -21.65 12.54 -8.57
N HIS A 380 -22.67 11.82 -9.01
CA HIS A 380 -22.72 10.36 -8.87
C HIS A 380 -23.43 9.67 -10.05
N VAL A 381 -23.19 8.37 -10.21
CA VAL A 381 -23.91 7.52 -11.17
C VAL A 381 -24.59 6.40 -10.40
N MET A 382 -25.90 6.22 -10.62
CA MET A 382 -26.67 5.13 -10.01
C MET A 382 -27.41 4.35 -11.08
N ILE A 383 -27.20 3.04 -11.09
CA ILE A 383 -27.86 2.08 -11.97
C ILE A 383 -28.76 1.21 -11.10
N ARG A 384 -30.04 1.11 -11.46
CA ARG A 384 -31.03 0.27 -10.76
C ARG A 384 -31.41 -0.93 -11.61
N LYS A 385 -32.02 -1.93 -10.97
CA LYS A 385 -32.50 -3.16 -11.63
C LYS A 385 -33.34 -2.95 -12.89
N ASN A 386 -33.36 -3.99 -13.72
CA ASN A 386 -34.14 -4.09 -14.96
C ASN A 386 -33.77 -3.04 -16.03
N PHE A 387 -32.53 -2.54 -16.02
CA PHE A 387 -32.01 -1.76 -17.13
C PHE A 387 -31.92 -2.63 -18.40
N THR A 388 -31.87 -1.99 -19.57
CA THR A 388 -31.75 -2.69 -20.85
C THR A 388 -30.30 -3.04 -21.15
N SER A 389 -29.39 -2.07 -21.02
CA SER A 389 -27.94 -2.25 -21.23
C SER A 389 -27.14 -1.15 -20.54
N VAL A 390 -26.01 -1.51 -19.90
CA VAL A 390 -25.09 -0.54 -19.27
C VAL A 390 -23.65 -0.96 -19.53
N HIS A 391 -22.89 -0.11 -20.21
CA HIS A 391 -21.45 -0.27 -20.38
C HIS A 391 -20.73 1.07 -20.31
N LEU A 392 -19.71 1.13 -19.46
CA LEU A 392 -18.83 2.29 -19.36
C LEU A 392 -17.41 1.84 -19.66
N SER A 393 -16.77 2.44 -20.65
CA SER A 393 -15.36 2.18 -20.94
C SER A 393 -14.54 3.40 -21.28
N TYR A 394 -13.35 3.47 -20.68
CA TYR A 394 -12.40 4.58 -20.84
C TYR A 394 -13.01 5.95 -20.55
N VAL A 395 -13.72 6.05 -19.41
CA VAL A 395 -14.34 7.28 -18.91
C VAL A 395 -13.59 7.78 -17.68
N GLU A 396 -13.36 9.08 -17.62
CA GLU A 396 -12.83 9.77 -16.46
C GLU A 396 -13.98 10.27 -15.59
N LEU A 397 -13.93 9.95 -14.30
CA LEU A 397 -14.86 10.37 -13.27
C LEU A 397 -14.07 11.17 -12.22
N LYS A 398 -14.27 12.48 -12.22
CA LYS A 398 -13.53 13.42 -11.36
C LYS A 398 -14.48 14.18 -10.45
N HIS A 399 -14.12 14.35 -9.18
CA HIS A 399 -14.99 15.05 -8.21
C HIS A 399 -16.38 14.40 -8.12
N MET A 400 -16.38 13.07 -8.02
CA MET A 400 -17.57 12.24 -7.95
C MET A 400 -17.73 11.63 -6.56
N GLY A 401 -18.89 11.06 -6.26
CA GLY A 401 -19.27 10.60 -4.93
C GLY A 401 -19.64 11.75 -3.99
N GLN A 402 -20.40 11.43 -2.96
CA GLN A 402 -20.79 12.36 -1.90
C GLN A 402 -20.58 11.68 -0.55
N GLN A 403 -20.30 12.45 0.50
CA GLN A 403 -20.38 11.96 1.89
C GLN A 403 -21.86 11.82 2.34
N GLN A 404 -22.67 11.18 1.48
CA GLN A 404 -24.04 10.74 1.68
C GLN A 404 -24.20 9.29 1.16
N LEU A 405 -24.86 8.43 1.92
CA LEU A 405 -25.07 7.02 1.53
C LEU A 405 -25.79 6.90 0.18
N GLY A 406 -25.36 5.92 -0.64
CA GLY A 406 -25.94 5.64 -1.96
C GLY A 406 -25.58 6.63 -3.07
N ARG A 407 -24.58 7.50 -2.87
CA ARG A 407 -24.17 8.55 -3.81
C ARG A 407 -22.68 8.36 -4.18
N TYR A 408 -22.40 7.44 -5.08
CA TYR A 408 -21.03 6.99 -5.43
C TYR A 408 -20.68 7.28 -6.90
N PRO A 409 -19.40 7.40 -7.30
CA PRO A 409 -19.03 7.66 -8.69
C PRO A 409 -19.64 6.66 -9.67
N VAL A 410 -19.66 5.38 -9.30
CA VAL A 410 -20.39 4.32 -10.01
C VAL A 410 -21.07 3.43 -8.97
N HIS A 411 -22.41 3.38 -8.98
CA HIS A 411 -23.21 2.60 -8.05
C HIS A 411 -24.17 1.66 -8.80
N PHE A 412 -23.88 0.36 -8.78
CA PHE A 412 -24.85 -0.67 -9.19
C PHE A 412 -25.71 -1.04 -7.99
N HIS A 413 -26.94 -0.54 -7.98
CA HIS A 413 -27.83 -0.56 -6.83
C HIS A 413 -28.96 -1.58 -7.02
N LEU A 414 -28.85 -2.70 -6.32
CA LEU A 414 -29.78 -3.83 -6.29
C LEU A 414 -30.12 -4.36 -7.69
N CYS A 415 -29.14 -4.47 -8.60
CA CYS A 415 -29.37 -4.83 -10.00
C CYS A 415 -29.68 -6.31 -10.22
N GLY A 416 -29.42 -7.19 -9.24
CA GLY A 416 -29.52 -8.63 -9.41
C GLY A 416 -28.38 -9.19 -10.26
N ASP A 417 -28.65 -10.26 -11.02
CA ASP A 417 -27.68 -10.85 -11.93
C ASP A 417 -27.55 -9.96 -13.18
N VAL A 418 -26.36 -9.41 -13.47
CA VAL A 418 -26.07 -8.52 -14.62
C VAL A 418 -25.21 -9.17 -15.71
N ASP A 419 -25.07 -10.49 -15.64
CA ASP A 419 -24.38 -11.35 -16.60
C ASP A 419 -25.38 -12.15 -17.44
N TYR A 420 -24.89 -13.18 -18.15
CA TYR A 420 -25.72 -14.10 -18.94
C TYR A 420 -26.77 -14.84 -18.09
N LYS A 421 -26.54 -15.03 -16.79
CA LYS A 421 -27.50 -15.67 -15.88
C LYS A 421 -28.70 -14.75 -15.61
N GLY A 422 -28.47 -13.43 -15.64
CA GLY A 422 -29.51 -12.41 -15.59
C GLY A 422 -30.30 -12.22 -16.89
N GLY A 423 -29.96 -12.96 -17.96
CA GLY A 423 -30.58 -12.83 -19.27
C GLY A 423 -29.99 -11.72 -20.16
N TYR A 424 -28.89 -11.09 -19.75
CA TYR A 424 -28.20 -10.10 -20.56
C TYR A 424 -27.41 -10.77 -21.69
N ARG A 425 -27.62 -10.33 -22.93
CA ARG A 425 -26.89 -10.84 -24.10
C ARG A 425 -25.40 -10.51 -24.07
N HIS A 426 -25.08 -9.35 -23.52
CA HIS A 426 -23.73 -8.89 -23.24
C HIS A 426 -23.67 -8.58 -21.75
N ALA A 427 -22.74 -9.20 -21.04
CA ALA A 427 -22.59 -8.97 -19.61
C ALA A 427 -22.21 -7.51 -19.36
N THR A 428 -22.85 -6.90 -18.37
CA THR A 428 -22.56 -5.52 -17.95
C THR A 428 -21.12 -5.40 -17.46
N PHE A 429 -20.45 -4.32 -17.85
CA PHE A 429 -19.07 -4.07 -17.43
C PHE A 429 -18.77 -2.59 -17.21
N VAL A 430 -17.73 -2.37 -16.40
CA VAL A 430 -16.93 -1.15 -16.40
C VAL A 430 -15.49 -1.53 -16.77
N ASP A 431 -14.94 -0.91 -17.81
CA ASP A 431 -13.62 -1.26 -18.36
C ASP A 431 -12.75 -0.02 -18.62
N GLY A 432 -11.65 0.13 -17.90
CA GLY A 432 -10.71 1.21 -18.16
C GLY A 432 -11.12 2.56 -17.58
N LEU A 433 -11.96 2.58 -16.54
CA LEU A 433 -12.37 3.84 -15.90
C LEU A 433 -11.21 4.48 -15.14
N SER A 434 -11.21 5.80 -15.06
CA SER A 434 -10.32 6.57 -14.18
C SER A 434 -11.19 7.34 -13.20
N ILE A 435 -11.23 6.90 -11.94
CA ILE A 435 -12.04 7.51 -10.88
C ILE A 435 -11.07 8.18 -9.91
N HIS A 436 -11.07 9.50 -9.84
CA HIS A 436 -10.09 10.20 -9.01
C HIS A 436 -10.57 11.48 -8.37
N HIS A 437 -9.93 11.86 -7.25
CA HIS A 437 -10.34 12.98 -6.39
C HIS A 437 -11.84 12.89 -6.06
N SER A 438 -12.24 11.73 -5.52
CA SER A 438 -13.65 11.38 -5.32
C SER A 438 -14.02 11.33 -3.84
N PHE A 439 -15.23 11.79 -3.52
CA PHE A 439 -15.67 12.08 -2.17
C PHE A 439 -16.55 11.03 -1.54
N SER A 440 -16.90 9.95 -2.24
CA SER A 440 -17.14 8.67 -1.58
C SER A 440 -17.20 7.55 -2.58
N ARG A 441 -16.26 6.62 -2.40
CA ARG A 441 -16.00 5.37 -3.10
C ARG A 441 -15.55 5.50 -4.55
N CYS A 442 -15.20 4.36 -5.15
CA CYS A 442 -14.90 4.20 -6.58
C CYS A 442 -16.09 3.51 -7.25
N VAL A 443 -16.12 2.18 -7.23
CA VAL A 443 -17.22 1.36 -7.76
C VAL A 443 -17.89 0.64 -6.60
N THR A 444 -19.19 0.91 -6.41
CA THR A 444 -20.02 0.23 -5.42
C THR A 444 -20.91 -0.79 -6.10
N VAL A 445 -20.82 -2.03 -5.61
CA VAL A 445 -21.65 -3.17 -6.02
C VAL A 445 -22.57 -3.49 -4.84
N HIS A 446 -23.85 -3.19 -4.99
CA HIS A 446 -24.86 -3.37 -3.96
C HIS A 446 -25.96 -4.29 -4.49
N GLY A 447 -26.19 -5.44 -3.85
CA GLY A 447 -27.18 -6.43 -4.29
C GLY A 447 -27.08 -6.83 -5.77
N THR A 448 -25.85 -6.85 -6.31
CA THR A 448 -25.56 -7.05 -7.74
C THR A 448 -24.52 -8.16 -7.92
N ASN A 449 -24.74 -9.01 -8.93
CA ASN A 449 -23.94 -10.20 -9.19
C ASN A 449 -23.49 -10.29 -10.65
N GLY A 450 -22.33 -10.89 -10.89
CA GLY A 450 -21.85 -11.15 -12.25
C GLY A 450 -21.29 -9.91 -12.97
N LEU A 451 -21.03 -8.81 -12.26
CA LEU A 451 -20.45 -7.60 -12.84
C LEU A 451 -18.97 -7.79 -13.16
N LEU A 452 -18.53 -7.33 -14.33
CA LEU A 452 -17.11 -7.21 -14.68
C LEU A 452 -16.60 -5.79 -14.39
N ILE A 453 -15.60 -5.69 -13.50
CA ILE A 453 -14.86 -4.46 -13.19
C ILE A 453 -13.42 -4.67 -13.64
N LYS A 454 -13.02 -3.99 -14.71
CA LYS A 454 -11.75 -4.23 -15.39
C LYS A 454 -10.96 -2.97 -15.63
N ASP A 455 -9.63 -3.06 -15.55
CA ASP A 455 -8.68 -2.01 -15.94
C ASP A 455 -8.98 -0.64 -15.29
N THR A 456 -9.68 -0.64 -14.14
CA THR A 456 -10.21 0.58 -13.53
C THR A 456 -9.26 1.11 -12.46
N ILE A 457 -9.03 2.41 -12.49
CA ILE A 457 -8.15 3.12 -11.57
C ILE A 457 -9.02 3.89 -10.56
N GLY A 458 -8.75 3.71 -9.27
CA GLY A 458 -9.26 4.54 -8.17
C GLY A 458 -8.10 5.29 -7.53
N PHE A 459 -8.11 6.62 -7.54
CA PHE A 459 -7.03 7.42 -6.96
C PHE A 459 -7.57 8.59 -6.12
N ASP A 460 -7.03 8.76 -4.92
CA ASP A 460 -7.42 9.82 -3.99
C ASP A 460 -8.94 9.82 -3.70
N THR A 461 -9.39 8.79 -2.98
CA THR A 461 -10.81 8.53 -2.74
C THR A 461 -11.13 8.43 -1.26
N LEU A 462 -12.29 8.96 -0.84
CA LEU A 462 -12.79 8.83 0.54
C LEU A 462 -13.62 7.55 0.73
N GLY A 463 -13.41 6.85 1.85
CA GLY A 463 -14.03 5.56 2.18
C GLY A 463 -13.49 4.41 1.34
N HIS A 464 -14.01 3.19 1.57
CA HIS A 464 -13.67 2.02 0.74
C HIS A 464 -13.85 2.31 -0.76
N CYS A 465 -12.88 1.94 -1.60
CA CYS A 465 -12.86 2.27 -3.04
C CYS A 465 -13.72 1.30 -3.87
N PHE A 466 -13.29 0.04 -4.04
CA PHE A 466 -14.10 -1.02 -4.65
C PHE A 466 -14.88 -1.73 -3.54
N PHE A 467 -16.19 -1.51 -3.48
CA PHE A 467 -17.00 -1.80 -2.30
C PHE A 467 -18.19 -2.71 -2.61
N LEU A 468 -18.23 -3.88 -1.97
CA LEU A 468 -19.39 -4.77 -1.94
C LEU A 468 -20.17 -4.53 -0.64
N GLU A 469 -21.46 -4.21 -0.73
CA GLU A 469 -22.17 -3.52 0.34
C GLU A 469 -22.81 -4.45 1.38
N ASP A 470 -23.60 -5.43 0.96
CA ASP A 470 -24.52 -6.13 1.87
C ASP A 470 -24.15 -7.59 2.19
N GLY A 471 -23.09 -8.11 1.57
CA GLY A 471 -22.65 -9.50 1.77
C GLY A 471 -23.49 -10.50 0.99
N VAL A 472 -24.12 -10.06 -0.11
CA VAL A 472 -24.89 -10.93 -1.03
C VAL A 472 -24.34 -10.89 -2.45
N GLU A 473 -23.38 -10.03 -2.73
CA GLU A 473 -22.83 -9.76 -4.06
C GLU A 473 -21.81 -10.82 -4.47
N GLN A 474 -22.11 -11.62 -5.48
CA GLN A 474 -21.32 -12.79 -5.89
C GLN A 474 -21.03 -12.80 -7.39
N ARG A 475 -20.06 -13.63 -7.79
CA ARG A 475 -19.62 -13.86 -9.18
C ARG A 475 -19.14 -12.60 -9.89
N ASN A 476 -18.92 -11.51 -9.16
CA ASN A 476 -18.32 -10.31 -9.73
C ASN A 476 -16.84 -10.61 -9.98
N THR A 477 -16.32 -10.06 -11.07
CA THR A 477 -14.91 -10.22 -11.46
C THR A 477 -14.23 -8.86 -11.45
N LEU A 478 -13.28 -8.71 -10.53
CA LEU A 478 -12.39 -7.57 -10.43
C LEU A 478 -11.05 -7.98 -11.06
N PHE A 479 -10.80 -7.52 -12.28
CA PHE A 479 -9.64 -7.88 -13.08
C PHE A 479 -8.76 -6.68 -13.38
N HIS A 480 -7.49 -6.74 -12.98
CA HIS A 480 -6.49 -5.73 -13.35
C HIS A 480 -6.89 -4.30 -12.96
N ASN A 481 -7.47 -4.13 -11.77
CA ASN A 481 -7.81 -2.81 -11.23
C ASN A 481 -6.69 -2.27 -10.34
N LEU A 482 -6.53 -0.95 -10.31
CA LEU A 482 -5.53 -0.25 -9.53
C LEU A 482 -6.24 0.70 -8.54
N GLY A 483 -5.95 0.57 -7.25
CA GLY A 483 -6.41 1.52 -6.26
C GLY A 483 -5.26 2.12 -5.47
N LEU A 484 -5.30 3.44 -5.29
CA LEU A 484 -4.23 4.27 -4.76
C LEU A 484 -4.82 5.30 -3.80
N LEU A 485 -4.12 5.58 -2.70
CA LEU A 485 -4.48 6.65 -1.77
C LEU A 485 -5.95 6.58 -1.29
N THR A 486 -6.36 5.42 -0.76
CA THR A 486 -7.71 5.25 -0.19
C THR A 486 -7.77 5.83 1.23
N LYS A 487 -8.49 6.95 1.39
CA LYS A 487 -8.54 7.77 2.62
C LYS A 487 -9.82 7.50 3.45
N PRO A 488 -9.83 7.84 4.74
CA PRO A 488 -11.03 7.77 5.58
C PRO A 488 -12.24 8.53 5.03
N GLY A 489 -13.43 8.03 5.33
CA GLY A 489 -14.73 8.66 5.08
C GLY A 489 -15.64 8.62 6.32
N THR A 490 -16.82 9.21 6.21
CA THR A 490 -17.77 9.36 7.32
C THR A 490 -19.01 8.46 7.21
N LEU A 491 -19.21 7.81 6.06
CA LEU A 491 -20.44 7.09 5.72
C LEU A 491 -20.74 5.92 6.66
N LEU A 492 -19.81 4.97 6.77
CA LEU A 492 -19.90 3.81 7.64
C LEU A 492 -18.89 3.92 8.78
N PRO A 493 -19.14 3.31 9.96
CA PRO A 493 -18.12 3.21 11.00
C PRO A 493 -16.80 2.64 10.49
N THR A 494 -16.86 1.67 9.57
CA THR A 494 -15.69 1.03 8.94
C THR A 494 -14.86 1.97 8.06
N ASP A 495 -15.46 3.04 7.53
CA ASP A 495 -14.76 4.07 6.75
C ASP A 495 -13.97 5.06 7.63
N ARG A 496 -14.21 5.06 8.95
CA ARG A 496 -13.76 6.13 9.85
C ARG A 496 -12.36 5.88 10.38
N ASN A 497 -11.56 6.95 10.43
CA ASN A 497 -10.32 6.97 11.20
C ASN A 497 -10.59 7.12 12.71
N ASN A 498 -9.52 7.17 13.50
CA ASN A 498 -9.58 7.31 14.95
C ASN A 498 -10.43 8.52 15.42
N SER A 499 -10.20 9.71 14.84
CA SER A 499 -10.90 10.93 15.24
C SER A 499 -12.38 10.89 14.89
N MET A 500 -12.71 10.52 13.64
CA MET A 500 -14.09 10.39 13.17
C MET A 500 -14.85 9.35 14.01
N CYS A 501 -14.23 8.21 14.33
CA CYS A 501 -14.84 7.14 15.09
C CYS A 501 -15.24 7.57 16.52
N THR A 502 -14.39 8.34 17.21
CA THR A 502 -14.69 8.81 18.57
C THR A 502 -15.64 10.00 18.63
N THR A 503 -15.69 10.82 17.57
CA THR A 503 -16.50 12.05 17.53
C THR A 503 -17.91 11.79 17.03
N MET A 504 -18.09 10.94 16.02
CA MET A 504 -19.40 10.66 15.42
C MET A 504 -20.19 9.66 16.27
N ARG A 505 -21.15 10.16 17.06
CA ARG A 505 -21.86 9.38 18.09
C ARG A 505 -23.39 9.39 17.95
N ASP A 506 -23.92 9.97 16.89
CA ASP A 506 -25.37 10.14 16.70
C ASP A 506 -26.13 8.81 16.55
N LYS A 507 -25.43 7.72 16.24
CA LYS A 507 -25.99 6.39 15.96
C LYS A 507 -25.57 5.30 16.96
N VAL A 508 -24.93 5.68 18.07
CA VAL A 508 -24.65 4.76 19.18
C VAL A 508 -25.77 4.82 20.23
N PHE A 509 -25.83 3.83 21.12
CA PHE A 509 -26.79 3.85 22.22
C PHE A 509 -26.24 4.61 23.44
N GLY A 510 -27.02 5.56 23.96
CA GLY A 510 -26.68 6.33 25.15
C GLY A 510 -25.37 7.12 24.99
N ASN A 511 -24.52 7.07 26.02
CA ASN A 511 -23.24 7.78 26.06
C ASN A 511 -22.05 6.88 25.72
N TYR A 512 -22.23 5.87 24.87
CA TYR A 512 -21.13 5.00 24.44
C TYR A 512 -20.12 5.76 23.58
N VAL A 513 -18.83 5.52 23.78
CA VAL A 513 -17.74 6.06 22.95
C VAL A 513 -17.17 4.90 22.15
N PRO A 514 -17.28 4.91 20.82
CA PRO A 514 -16.72 3.86 19.98
C PRO A 514 -15.22 3.67 20.22
N VAL A 515 -14.78 2.41 20.15
CA VAL A 515 -13.38 2.03 20.29
C VAL A 515 -12.79 1.82 18.89
N PRO A 516 -11.90 2.70 18.40
CA PRO A 516 -11.52 2.73 16.98
C PRO A 516 -10.99 1.41 16.42
N ALA A 517 -10.15 0.70 17.17
CA ALA A 517 -9.56 -0.56 16.72
C ALA A 517 -10.56 -1.74 16.65
N THR A 518 -11.71 -1.64 17.31
CA THR A 518 -12.72 -2.72 17.35
C THR A 518 -14.02 -2.38 16.66
N ASP A 519 -14.32 -1.10 16.47
CA ASP A 519 -15.62 -0.64 15.92
C ASP A 519 -15.45 0.02 14.53
N CYS A 520 -14.27 0.54 14.21
CA CYS A 520 -14.00 1.35 13.00
C CYS A 520 -12.66 0.94 12.34
N MET A 521 -11.93 1.88 11.71
CA MET A 521 -10.57 1.70 11.20
C MET A 521 -10.43 0.48 10.29
N ALA A 522 -11.28 0.44 9.26
CA ALA A 522 -11.33 -0.65 8.31
C ALA A 522 -11.24 -0.22 6.84
N VAL A 523 -10.83 1.03 6.59
CA VAL A 523 -10.77 1.60 5.24
C VAL A 523 -9.94 0.71 4.33
N SER A 524 -10.51 0.34 3.19
CA SER A 524 -9.85 -0.59 2.28
C SER A 524 -10.00 -0.22 0.83
N THR A 525 -8.97 -0.48 0.04
CA THR A 525 -9.03 -0.29 -1.39
C THR A 525 -10.03 -1.28 -2.01
N PHE A 526 -9.97 -2.54 -1.60
CA PHE A 526 -10.95 -3.57 -1.96
C PHE A 526 -11.65 -4.07 -0.70
N TRP A 527 -12.93 -3.74 -0.57
CA TRP A 527 -13.81 -4.23 0.50
C TRP A 527 -14.71 -5.33 -0.06
N ILE A 528 -14.44 -6.56 0.35
CA ILE A 528 -15.08 -7.76 -0.20
C ILE A 528 -15.95 -8.41 0.89
N ALA A 529 -17.25 -8.09 0.86
CA ALA A 529 -18.22 -8.59 1.83
C ALA A 529 -18.63 -10.06 1.62
N HIS A 530 -18.32 -10.62 0.44
CA HIS A 530 -18.67 -11.99 0.05
C HIS A 530 -17.52 -12.68 -0.70
N PRO A 531 -17.10 -13.90 -0.32
CA PRO A 531 -15.87 -14.52 -0.86
C PRO A 531 -16.01 -15.06 -2.28
N ASN A 532 -17.23 -15.37 -2.74
CA ASN A 532 -17.48 -15.83 -4.10
C ASN A 532 -17.37 -14.67 -5.12
N ASN A 533 -16.21 -14.05 -5.24
CA ASN A 533 -15.88 -13.03 -6.23
C ASN A 533 -14.44 -13.26 -6.70
N ASN A 534 -14.17 -12.93 -7.96
CA ASN A 534 -12.86 -13.15 -8.56
C ASN A 534 -12.02 -11.87 -8.43
N LEU A 535 -10.88 -11.95 -7.76
CA LEU A 535 -9.87 -10.90 -7.66
C LEU A 535 -8.60 -11.38 -8.38
N ILE A 536 -8.37 -10.84 -9.57
CA ILE A 536 -7.31 -11.29 -10.47
C ILE A 536 -6.45 -10.09 -10.89
N SER A 537 -5.15 -10.16 -10.61
CA SER A 537 -4.14 -9.17 -11.03
C SER A 537 -4.46 -7.72 -10.61
N ASN A 538 -5.16 -7.52 -9.49
CA ASN A 538 -5.41 -6.17 -8.96
C ASN A 538 -4.23 -5.67 -8.13
N ALA A 539 -4.08 -4.35 -8.04
CA ALA A 539 -3.08 -3.69 -7.20
C ALA A 539 -3.77 -2.73 -6.22
N ALA A 540 -3.54 -2.94 -4.92
CA ALA A 540 -3.85 -1.98 -3.86
C ALA A 540 -2.54 -1.32 -3.40
N ALA A 541 -2.27 -0.15 -3.95
CA ALA A 541 -1.00 0.57 -3.87
C ALA A 541 -1.09 1.78 -2.92
N GLY A 542 -1.72 1.59 -1.76
CA GLY A 542 -1.86 2.59 -0.70
C GLY A 542 -3.28 2.72 -0.16
N SER A 543 -3.46 2.34 1.10
CA SER A 543 -4.73 2.40 1.81
C SER A 543 -4.51 2.81 3.26
N GLN A 544 -5.48 3.55 3.81
CA GLN A 544 -5.43 3.97 5.22
C GLN A 544 -5.34 2.78 6.18
N ASP A 545 -6.05 1.67 5.93
CA ASP A 545 -5.97 0.48 6.78
C ASP A 545 -5.53 -0.76 5.98
N ALA A 546 -6.39 -1.33 5.12
CA ALA A 546 -6.08 -2.55 4.38
C ALA A 546 -6.07 -2.37 2.86
N GLY A 547 -5.20 -3.09 2.15
CA GLY A 547 -5.25 -3.14 0.69
C GLY A 547 -6.50 -3.90 0.22
N ILE A 548 -6.57 -5.19 0.56
CA ILE A 548 -7.74 -6.05 0.32
C ILE A 548 -8.25 -6.57 1.65
N TRP A 549 -9.53 -6.36 1.94
CA TRP A 549 -10.18 -6.87 3.15
C TRP A 549 -11.38 -7.76 2.76
N TYR A 550 -11.28 -9.05 3.06
CA TYR A 550 -12.42 -9.97 3.11
C TYR A 550 -13.02 -9.94 4.51
N LEU A 551 -14.24 -9.40 4.60
CA LEU A 551 -14.99 -9.28 5.84
C LEU A 551 -16.34 -9.94 5.62
N PHE A 552 -16.78 -10.78 6.55
CA PHE A 552 -17.94 -11.63 6.32
C PHE A 552 -19.14 -11.14 7.11
N HIS A 553 -20.20 -10.79 6.40
CA HIS A 553 -21.47 -10.47 7.03
C HIS A 553 -22.08 -11.78 7.53
N LYS A 554 -22.48 -11.82 8.81
CA LYS A 554 -23.12 -13.02 9.39
C LYS A 554 -24.46 -13.33 8.70
N GLU A 555 -25.12 -12.28 8.25
CA GLU A 555 -26.37 -12.31 7.48
C GLU A 555 -26.38 -11.08 6.56
N PRO A 556 -27.16 -11.12 5.45
CA PRO A 556 -27.34 -9.95 4.59
C PRO A 556 -27.76 -8.70 5.37
N THR A 557 -27.10 -7.59 5.08
CA THR A 557 -27.37 -6.30 5.73
C THR A 557 -28.19 -5.38 4.82
N GLY A 558 -28.44 -4.15 5.27
CA GLY A 558 -28.99 -3.09 4.44
C GLY A 558 -30.31 -3.45 3.78
N GLU A 559 -30.46 -3.07 2.51
CA GLU A 559 -31.64 -3.34 1.70
C GLU A 559 -31.72 -4.80 1.23
N SER A 560 -30.64 -5.57 1.39
CA SER A 560 -30.61 -7.00 1.12
C SER A 560 -31.05 -7.85 2.33
N SER A 561 -31.38 -7.22 3.47
CA SER A 561 -31.82 -7.90 4.69
C SER A 561 -33.06 -8.78 4.44
N GLY A 562 -33.10 -9.95 5.09
CA GLY A 562 -34.18 -10.94 4.93
C GLY A 562 -33.96 -11.96 3.81
N LEU A 563 -32.93 -11.81 2.97
CA LEU A 563 -32.48 -12.84 2.01
C LEU A 563 -31.71 -14.00 2.67
N GLN A 564 -31.91 -14.20 3.98
CA GLN A 564 -31.13 -15.04 4.90
C GLN A 564 -30.95 -16.50 4.46
N LEU A 565 -31.87 -17.06 3.67
CA LEU A 565 -31.83 -18.47 3.26
C LEU A 565 -30.74 -18.80 2.22
N LEU A 566 -30.09 -17.80 1.59
CA LEU A 566 -29.23 -18.03 0.41
C LEU A 566 -27.77 -17.56 0.54
N ALA A 567 -27.42 -16.76 1.54
CA ALA A 567 -26.08 -16.19 1.65
C ALA A 567 -25.49 -16.39 3.05
N LYS A 568 -24.58 -17.35 3.17
CA LYS A 568 -23.68 -17.51 4.33
C LYS A 568 -22.26 -17.21 3.86
N PRO A 569 -21.85 -15.93 3.76
CA PRO A 569 -20.56 -15.54 3.19
C PRO A 569 -19.41 -16.28 3.85
N GLU A 570 -19.44 -16.41 5.18
CA GLU A 570 -18.40 -17.08 5.97
C GLU A 570 -18.23 -18.57 5.65
N LEU A 571 -19.23 -19.23 5.05
CA LEU A 571 -19.17 -20.64 4.66
C LEU A 571 -18.96 -20.83 3.15
N THR A 572 -18.98 -19.75 2.37
CA THR A 572 -19.01 -19.87 0.92
C THR A 572 -17.58 -20.04 0.35
N PRO A 573 -17.35 -20.96 -0.60
CA PRO A 573 -16.06 -21.10 -1.25
C PRO A 573 -15.56 -19.79 -1.87
N LEU A 574 -14.25 -19.55 -1.72
CA LEU A 574 -13.58 -18.40 -2.31
C LEU A 574 -13.65 -18.47 -3.84
N GLY A 575 -13.90 -17.33 -4.48
CA GLY A 575 -13.68 -17.17 -5.92
C GLY A 575 -12.18 -17.23 -6.27
N ILE A 576 -11.84 -16.86 -7.49
CA ILE A 576 -10.43 -16.86 -7.91
C ILE A 576 -9.69 -15.72 -7.19
N PHE A 577 -8.64 -16.05 -6.44
CA PHE A 577 -7.66 -15.08 -5.95
C PHE A 577 -6.30 -15.36 -6.59
N TYR A 578 -5.89 -14.53 -7.55
CA TYR A 578 -4.68 -14.78 -8.31
C TYR A 578 -3.91 -13.51 -8.64
N ASN A 579 -2.60 -13.50 -8.36
CA ASN A 579 -1.65 -12.48 -8.82
C ASN A 579 -1.97 -11.04 -8.33
N ASN A 580 -2.61 -10.90 -7.17
CA ASN A 580 -2.89 -9.58 -6.61
C ASN A 580 -1.67 -9.01 -5.89
N ARG A 581 -1.54 -7.69 -5.90
CA ARG A 581 -0.47 -6.94 -5.23
C ARG A 581 -1.04 -5.99 -4.19
N VAL A 582 -0.41 -5.93 -3.02
CA VAL A 582 -0.86 -5.10 -1.90
C VAL A 582 0.34 -4.47 -1.16
N HIS A 583 0.39 -3.14 -1.08
CA HIS A 583 1.46 -2.45 -0.36
C HIS A 583 1.04 -1.08 0.17
N SER A 584 1.96 -0.45 0.90
CA SER A 584 1.81 0.92 1.41
C SER A 584 0.57 1.10 2.28
N SER A 585 0.10 0.03 2.92
CA SER A 585 -1.09 0.04 3.79
C SER A 585 -0.69 0.04 5.27
N PHE A 586 -1.51 0.65 6.13
CA PHE A 586 -1.17 0.79 7.54
C PHE A 586 -1.36 -0.51 8.34
N LYS A 587 -2.50 -1.19 8.15
CA LYS A 587 -2.90 -2.37 8.94
C LYS A 587 -2.48 -3.66 8.25
N ALA A 588 -2.87 -3.85 7.00
CA ALA A 588 -2.47 -5.04 6.27
C ALA A 588 -2.49 -4.87 4.75
N GLY A 589 -1.66 -5.65 4.05
CA GLY A 589 -1.82 -5.84 2.63
C GLY A 589 -3.12 -6.61 2.31
N LEU A 590 -3.21 -7.85 2.78
CA LEU A 590 -4.42 -8.69 2.74
C LEU A 590 -4.95 -8.92 4.17
N PHE A 591 -6.25 -8.80 4.37
CA PHE A 591 -6.90 -9.07 5.65
C PHE A 591 -8.13 -9.94 5.43
N ILE A 592 -8.13 -11.14 6.02
CA ILE A 592 -9.26 -12.07 6.01
C ILE A 592 -9.62 -12.33 7.46
N ASP A 593 -10.51 -11.53 8.04
CA ASP A 593 -10.98 -11.64 9.42
C ASP A 593 -12.13 -10.63 9.62
N LYS A 594 -12.83 -10.78 10.74
CA LYS A 594 -13.95 -9.94 11.20
C LYS A 594 -15.23 -10.12 10.40
N GLY A 595 -16.29 -9.63 11.01
CA GLY A 595 -17.58 -9.34 10.40
C GLY A 595 -18.01 -7.92 10.73
N VAL A 596 -19.28 -7.63 10.49
CA VAL A 596 -19.93 -6.38 10.88
C VAL A 596 -21.09 -6.66 11.81
N LYS A 597 -21.38 -5.71 12.69
CA LYS A 597 -22.58 -5.73 13.53
C LYS A 597 -23.83 -5.58 12.66
N THR A 598 -24.70 -6.60 12.66
CA THR A 598 -25.92 -6.64 11.83
C THR A 598 -27.19 -6.17 12.56
N THR A 599 -27.07 -5.73 13.82
CA THR A 599 -28.19 -5.21 14.61
C THR A 599 -28.05 -3.72 14.88
N ASN A 600 -29.17 -3.03 15.13
CA ASN A 600 -29.14 -1.63 15.56
C ASN A 600 -28.56 -1.49 16.98
N ALA A 601 -28.10 -0.28 17.33
CA ALA A 601 -27.56 0.00 18.66
C ALA A 601 -28.66 -0.16 19.73
N SER A 602 -28.31 -0.77 20.87
CA SER A 602 -29.23 -1.03 21.99
C SER A 602 -28.50 -0.94 23.34
N SER A 603 -29.22 -1.05 24.46
CA SER A 603 -28.60 -1.13 25.78
C SER A 603 -27.71 -2.36 25.97
N ALA A 604 -28.00 -3.45 25.26
CA ALA A 604 -27.23 -4.70 25.32
C ALA A 604 -25.95 -4.65 24.47
N ASP A 605 -26.01 -3.98 23.33
CA ASP A 605 -24.85 -3.70 22.48
C ASP A 605 -24.94 -2.26 21.94
N PRO A 606 -24.22 -1.32 22.58
CA PRO A 606 -24.40 0.10 22.30
C PRO A 606 -23.67 0.58 21.03
N ARG A 607 -22.91 -0.30 20.37
CA ARG A 607 -22.14 0.03 19.17
C ARG A 607 -23.04 0.29 17.97
N GLU A 608 -22.57 1.14 17.05
CA GLU A 608 -23.28 1.52 15.83
C GLU A 608 -23.52 0.32 14.89
N TYR A 609 -24.61 0.34 14.12
CA TYR A 609 -24.85 -0.63 13.05
C TYR A 609 -23.72 -0.60 12.01
N LEU A 610 -23.31 -1.76 11.49
CA LEU A 610 -22.17 -1.94 10.58
C LEU A 610 -20.80 -1.52 11.13
N CYS A 611 -20.65 -1.35 12.44
CA CYS A 611 -19.33 -1.34 13.06
C CYS A 611 -18.66 -2.70 12.91
N LEU A 612 -17.33 -2.73 13.01
CA LEU A 612 -16.58 -3.99 13.03
C LEU A 612 -17.07 -4.90 14.17
N ASP A 613 -17.12 -6.20 13.87
CA ASP A 613 -17.49 -7.21 14.83
C ASP A 613 -16.59 -8.44 14.74
N ASN A 614 -16.48 -9.16 15.86
CA ASN A 614 -15.59 -10.31 15.99
C ASN A 614 -16.29 -11.66 15.79
N SER A 615 -17.56 -11.68 15.38
CA SER A 615 -18.36 -12.91 15.31
C SER A 615 -18.08 -13.78 14.09
N ALA A 616 -17.72 -13.21 12.95
CA ALA A 616 -17.59 -13.99 11.72
C ALA A 616 -16.29 -14.80 11.66
N ARG A 617 -16.38 -16.01 11.11
CA ARG A 617 -15.24 -16.93 10.94
C ARG A 617 -15.29 -17.60 9.58
N PHE A 618 -14.33 -17.24 8.72
CA PHE A 618 -14.28 -17.77 7.36
C PHE A 618 -13.86 -19.22 7.35
N ARG A 619 -14.78 -20.08 6.92
CA ARG A 619 -14.67 -21.51 7.11
C ARG A 619 -15.45 -22.18 5.95
N PRO A 620 -14.92 -22.10 4.71
CA PRO A 620 -15.61 -22.48 3.48
C PRO A 620 -15.96 -23.97 3.43
N HIS A 621 -17.16 -24.27 2.95
CA HIS A 621 -17.67 -25.62 2.72
C HIS A 621 -18.28 -25.77 1.33
N GLN A 622 -18.39 -27.00 0.85
CA GLN A 622 -19.09 -27.29 -0.38
C GLN A 622 -20.54 -26.77 -0.30
N ASP A 623 -20.96 -26.02 -1.33
CA ASP A 623 -22.29 -25.40 -1.41
C ASP A 623 -22.66 -24.45 -0.25
N ALA A 624 -21.67 -23.96 0.50
CA ALA A 624 -21.86 -23.19 1.73
C ALA A 624 -22.67 -23.92 2.83
N ASP A 625 -22.67 -25.25 2.78
CA ASP A 625 -23.37 -26.13 3.70
C ASP A 625 -22.42 -26.61 4.82
N PRO A 626 -22.63 -26.25 6.09
CA PRO A 626 -21.75 -26.65 7.18
C PRO A 626 -21.74 -28.16 7.47
N GLU A 627 -22.70 -28.92 6.93
CA GLU A 627 -22.74 -30.39 7.07
C GLU A 627 -21.93 -31.09 5.97
N LYS A 628 -21.43 -30.36 4.96
CA LYS A 628 -20.60 -30.88 3.88
C LYS A 628 -19.11 -30.66 4.16
N PRO A 629 -18.19 -31.36 3.46
CA PRO A 629 -16.77 -31.15 3.63
C PRO A 629 -16.30 -29.71 3.37
N ARG A 630 -15.21 -29.34 4.05
CA ARG A 630 -14.49 -28.09 3.86
C ARG A 630 -13.95 -27.96 2.43
N VAL A 631 -13.88 -26.73 1.92
CA VAL A 631 -13.27 -26.42 0.62
C VAL A 631 -12.16 -25.41 0.84
N ALA A 632 -10.91 -25.83 0.68
CA ALA A 632 -9.76 -24.95 0.89
C ALA A 632 -9.85 -23.66 0.06
N ALA A 633 -9.72 -22.51 0.73
CA ALA A 633 -9.61 -21.22 0.06
C ALA A 633 -8.18 -20.99 -0.43
N LEU A 634 -8.00 -20.86 -1.74
CA LEU A 634 -6.68 -20.72 -2.36
C LEU A 634 -6.32 -19.25 -2.60
N ILE A 635 -5.23 -18.80 -1.99
CA ILE A 635 -4.58 -17.51 -2.24
C ILE A 635 -3.29 -17.79 -3.03
N ASP A 636 -3.31 -17.51 -4.33
CA ASP A 636 -2.18 -17.81 -5.22
C ASP A 636 -1.50 -16.54 -5.75
N ARG A 637 -0.16 -16.53 -5.71
CA ARG A 637 0.70 -15.45 -6.21
C ARG A 637 0.38 -14.06 -5.61
N LEU A 638 0.14 -13.98 -4.30
CA LEU A 638 0.06 -12.70 -3.61
C LEU A 638 1.44 -12.04 -3.53
N ILE A 639 1.55 -10.78 -3.95
CA ILE A 639 2.74 -9.95 -3.73
C ILE A 639 2.40 -8.90 -2.68
N SER A 640 3.06 -8.95 -1.53
CA SER A 640 2.80 -8.04 -0.42
C SER A 640 4.08 -7.39 0.08
N PHE A 641 4.14 -6.06 0.10
CA PHE A 641 5.32 -5.37 0.61
C PHE A 641 5.06 -4.03 1.28
N LYS A 642 6.01 -3.55 2.08
CA LYS A 642 5.96 -2.21 2.70
C LYS A 642 4.63 -1.90 3.42
N ASN A 643 3.98 -2.91 3.98
CA ASN A 643 2.83 -2.70 4.86
C ASN A 643 3.32 -2.49 6.29
N ASN A 644 2.76 -1.51 6.98
CA ASN A 644 3.25 -1.11 8.30
C ASN A 644 3.12 -2.24 9.31
N ASP A 645 2.00 -2.95 9.35
CA ASP A 645 1.80 -4.04 10.31
C ASP A 645 1.89 -5.41 9.63
N ASN A 646 0.86 -5.91 8.95
CA ASN A 646 0.89 -7.24 8.32
C ASN A 646 1.01 -7.18 6.79
N GLY A 647 1.79 -8.04 6.17
CA GLY A 647 1.72 -8.29 4.74
C GLY A 647 0.42 -9.02 4.40
N ALA A 648 0.07 -10.01 5.22
CA ALA A 648 -1.26 -10.61 5.26
C ALA A 648 -1.62 -11.06 6.68
N TRP A 649 -2.88 -10.84 7.07
CA TRP A 649 -3.51 -11.43 8.25
C TRP A 649 -4.67 -12.31 7.80
N VAL A 650 -4.62 -13.59 8.12
CA VAL A 650 -5.58 -14.57 7.64
C VAL A 650 -6.13 -15.37 8.80
N ARG A 651 -7.40 -15.17 9.10
CA ARG A 651 -8.18 -15.93 10.08
C ARG A 651 -9.23 -16.78 9.38
N GLY A 652 -9.32 -18.05 9.77
CA GLY A 652 -10.33 -18.95 9.27
C GLY A 652 -9.97 -20.42 9.40
N GLY A 653 -10.78 -21.27 8.77
CA GLY A 653 -10.53 -22.70 8.63
C GLY A 653 -9.48 -23.01 7.54
N ASP A 654 -9.81 -23.90 6.62
CA ASP A 654 -8.92 -24.33 5.54
C ASP A 654 -8.58 -23.22 4.52
N ILE A 655 -7.35 -22.70 4.62
CA ILE A 655 -6.82 -21.64 3.75
C ILE A 655 -5.39 -21.98 3.34
N VAL A 656 -5.11 -21.91 2.03
CA VAL A 656 -3.81 -22.21 1.43
C VAL A 656 -3.25 -20.95 0.77
N VAL A 657 -2.05 -20.54 1.18
CA VAL A 657 -1.28 -19.46 0.55
C VAL A 657 -0.09 -20.06 -0.18
N GLN A 658 -0.02 -19.90 -1.50
CA GLN A 658 1.07 -20.48 -2.29
C GLN A 658 1.69 -19.50 -3.30
N ASN A 659 2.90 -19.80 -3.75
CA ASN A 659 3.65 -19.03 -4.76
C ASN A 659 3.71 -17.52 -4.47
N SER A 660 3.67 -17.14 -3.19
CA SER A 660 3.46 -15.75 -2.76
C SER A 660 4.77 -15.14 -2.25
N ALA A 661 4.82 -13.81 -2.23
CA ALA A 661 6.01 -13.06 -1.84
C ALA A 661 5.69 -11.95 -0.83
N PHE A 662 6.45 -11.91 0.26
CA PHE A 662 6.30 -10.95 1.36
C PHE A 662 7.63 -10.23 1.60
N ALA A 663 7.70 -8.91 1.41
CA ALA A 663 8.94 -8.15 1.56
C ALA A 663 8.75 -6.87 2.38
N ASP A 664 9.67 -6.56 3.30
CA ASP A 664 9.63 -5.30 4.07
C ASP A 664 8.27 -5.02 4.75
N ASN A 665 7.54 -6.05 5.15
CA ASN A 665 6.35 -5.88 5.98
C ASN A 665 6.78 -5.90 7.45
N GLY A 666 6.03 -5.25 8.35
CA GLY A 666 6.24 -5.42 9.78
C GLY A 666 6.21 -6.91 10.18
N ILE A 667 5.19 -7.61 9.69
CA ILE A 667 5.01 -9.05 9.77
C ILE A 667 4.67 -9.53 8.36
N GLY A 668 5.38 -10.50 7.78
CA GLY A 668 5.08 -10.97 6.42
C GLY A 668 3.70 -11.62 6.32
N LEU A 669 3.46 -12.70 7.06
CA LEU A 669 2.18 -13.41 7.09
C LEU A 669 1.87 -13.88 8.51
N THR A 670 0.64 -13.62 8.95
CA THR A 670 0.07 -14.15 10.20
C THR A 670 -1.13 -15.04 9.88
N PHE A 671 -1.07 -16.27 10.39
CA PHE A 671 -2.20 -17.20 10.37
C PHE A 671 -2.85 -17.27 11.75
N ALA A 672 -4.17 -17.23 11.77
CA ALA A 672 -5.01 -17.40 12.95
C ALA A 672 -6.05 -18.47 12.63
N SER A 673 -5.81 -19.72 13.02
CA SER A 673 -6.81 -20.77 12.83
C SER A 673 -8.12 -20.45 13.58
N ASP A 674 -9.24 -21.03 13.14
CA ASP A 674 -10.54 -20.81 13.77
C ASP A 674 -10.69 -21.59 15.09
N GLY A 675 -10.85 -20.84 16.19
CA GLY A 675 -11.58 -21.30 17.37
C GLY A 675 -10.76 -21.88 18.53
N SER A 676 -11.29 -21.68 19.74
CA SER A 676 -10.77 -22.11 21.04
C SER A 676 -10.52 -23.62 21.17
N PHE A 677 -10.92 -24.44 20.20
CA PHE A 677 -10.78 -25.88 20.21
C PHE A 677 -10.03 -26.33 18.95
N PRO A 678 -8.80 -26.87 19.07
CA PRO A 678 -8.02 -27.36 17.94
C PRO A 678 -8.60 -28.61 17.23
N SER A 679 -9.80 -29.07 17.61
CA SER A 679 -10.43 -30.29 17.08
C SER A 679 -11.52 -30.04 16.03
N ASP A 680 -11.64 -28.82 15.49
CA ASP A 680 -12.51 -28.60 14.34
C ASP A 680 -11.82 -29.20 13.09
N GLU A 681 -12.36 -30.30 12.54
CA GLU A 681 -11.82 -30.92 11.34
C GLU A 681 -11.85 -29.90 10.18
N GLY A 682 -10.69 -29.70 9.53
CA GLY A 682 -10.51 -28.73 8.45
C GLY A 682 -10.41 -27.26 8.88
N SER A 683 -9.74 -27.03 10.02
CA SER A 683 -9.20 -25.73 10.43
C SER A 683 -7.67 -25.64 10.22
N SER A 684 -7.17 -26.24 9.14
CA SER A 684 -5.74 -26.29 8.83
C SER A 684 -5.32 -25.18 7.87
N GLN A 685 -4.24 -24.46 8.17
CA GLN A 685 -3.76 -23.38 7.30
C GLN A 685 -2.39 -23.74 6.73
N GLU A 686 -2.23 -23.63 5.42
CA GLU A 686 -0.98 -23.97 4.75
C GLU A 686 -0.37 -22.75 4.06
N VAL A 687 0.96 -22.65 4.13
CA VAL A 687 1.74 -21.78 3.26
C VAL A 687 2.87 -22.57 2.61
N SER A 688 2.95 -22.49 1.27
CA SER A 688 3.92 -23.23 0.48
C SER A 688 4.57 -22.42 -0.65
N GLU A 689 5.76 -22.85 -1.08
CA GLU A 689 6.48 -22.31 -2.25
C GLU A 689 6.60 -20.76 -2.25
N SER A 690 6.70 -20.15 -1.07
CA SER A 690 6.60 -18.70 -0.89
C SER A 690 7.93 -18.07 -0.42
N LEU A 691 8.13 -16.81 -0.77
CA LEU A 691 9.34 -16.04 -0.49
C LEU A 691 9.09 -14.97 0.58
N PHE A 692 9.93 -14.95 1.61
CA PHE A 692 9.91 -13.96 2.68
C PHE A 692 11.23 -13.18 2.69
N VAL A 693 11.17 -11.85 2.59
CA VAL A 693 12.33 -10.95 2.62
C VAL A 693 12.16 -9.96 3.76
N GLY A 694 13.02 -10.04 4.77
CA GLY A 694 12.93 -9.15 5.93
C GLY A 694 13.25 -7.71 5.57
N GLU A 695 14.43 -7.49 5.01
CA GLU A 695 14.96 -6.18 4.67
C GLU A 695 15.51 -6.16 3.24
N SER A 696 14.67 -5.82 2.25
CA SER A 696 15.04 -5.76 0.83
C SER A 696 15.97 -4.57 0.50
N ARG A 697 16.43 -4.48 -0.77
CA ARG A 697 17.17 -3.30 -1.29
C ARG A 697 16.28 -2.06 -1.52
N ASN A 698 14.98 -2.13 -1.28
CA ASN A 698 14.12 -0.95 -1.21
C ASN A 698 14.28 -0.28 0.17
N TYR A 699 15.28 0.60 0.29
CA TYR A 699 15.54 1.37 1.50
C TYR A 699 14.42 2.38 1.85
N GLY A 700 13.53 2.67 0.89
CA GLY A 700 12.55 3.75 1.02
C GLY A 700 13.20 5.14 0.95
N PHE A 701 12.36 6.17 1.10
CA PHE A 701 12.76 7.57 1.04
C PHE A 701 12.68 8.22 2.42
N GLN A 702 13.76 8.92 2.82
CA GLN A 702 13.82 9.67 4.06
C GLN A 702 13.11 11.02 3.90
N GLY A 703 11.86 11.08 4.31
CA GLY A 703 11.04 12.28 4.23
C GLY A 703 9.58 11.97 3.91
N GLY A 704 8.80 13.01 3.62
CA GLY A 704 7.36 12.90 3.47
C GLY A 704 6.66 12.47 4.76
N GLN A 705 5.54 11.77 4.63
CA GLN A 705 4.76 11.28 5.79
C GLN A 705 5.24 9.93 6.35
N ASN A 706 6.42 9.44 5.95
CA ASN A 706 7.03 8.27 6.58
C ASN A 706 7.42 8.60 8.02
N LYS A 707 6.76 7.92 8.97
CA LYS A 707 6.92 8.25 10.40
C LYS A 707 8.18 7.68 11.05
N TYR A 708 8.76 6.62 10.47
CA TYR A 708 9.84 5.86 11.12
C TYR A 708 11.00 5.55 10.17
N VAL A 709 12.21 5.88 10.63
CA VAL A 709 13.49 5.59 9.98
C VAL A 709 14.45 4.95 10.97
N GLY A 710 15.39 4.17 10.47
CA GLY A 710 16.45 3.59 11.29
C GLY A 710 17.47 2.84 10.45
N ILE A 711 18.38 2.14 11.12
CA ILE A 711 19.47 1.42 10.46
C ILE A 711 19.01 0.00 10.07
N GLY A 712 19.37 -0.43 8.86
CA GLY A 712 19.18 -1.80 8.37
C GLY A 712 20.17 -2.78 9.02
N GLY A 713 19.76 -4.03 9.17
CA GLY A 713 20.55 -5.09 9.80
C GLY A 713 21.71 -5.61 8.95
N ILE A 714 21.63 -5.48 7.62
CA ILE A 714 22.62 -6.10 6.72
C ILE A 714 23.80 -5.18 6.44
N ASP A 715 23.53 -3.97 5.95
CA ASP A 715 24.55 -3.05 5.43
C ASP A 715 24.70 -1.81 6.30
N GLN A 716 23.98 -1.75 7.42
CA GLN A 716 23.94 -0.62 8.34
C GLN A 716 23.56 0.70 7.66
N LYS A 717 22.89 0.65 6.51
CA LYS A 717 22.41 1.85 5.84
C LYS A 717 21.09 2.32 6.46
N PRO A 718 20.86 3.64 6.49
CA PRO A 718 19.58 4.19 6.86
C PRO A 718 18.46 3.74 5.91
N ARG A 719 17.29 3.41 6.47
CA ARG A 719 16.08 3.01 5.73
C ARG A 719 14.81 3.39 6.46
N THR A 720 13.69 3.38 5.74
CA THR A 720 12.35 3.47 6.35
C THR A 720 11.96 2.15 6.99
N LEU A 721 11.17 2.24 8.07
CA LEU A 721 10.81 1.11 8.93
C LEU A 721 9.30 1.02 9.17
N PRO A 722 8.75 -0.18 9.37
CA PRO A 722 7.35 -0.36 9.73
C PRO A 722 7.13 0.03 11.19
N ARG A 723 6.01 0.69 11.50
CA ARG A 723 5.43 0.93 12.87
C ARG A 723 6.28 1.67 13.90
N ASN A 724 7.55 1.35 14.08
CA ASN A 724 8.48 1.96 15.02
C ASN A 724 9.91 1.47 14.73
N ARG A 725 10.94 2.25 15.09
CA ARG A 725 12.36 1.85 14.99
C ARG A 725 12.67 0.51 15.66
N THR A 726 12.01 0.20 16.77
CA THR A 726 12.24 -0.99 17.60
C THR A 726 11.25 -2.14 17.33
N PHE A 727 10.30 -1.95 16.40
CA PHE A 727 9.25 -2.95 16.13
C PHE A 727 9.89 -4.27 15.67
N PRO A 728 9.63 -5.41 16.34
CA PRO A 728 10.24 -6.67 15.97
C PRO A 728 9.66 -7.14 14.63
N ILE A 729 10.49 -7.21 13.60
CA ILE A 729 10.09 -7.66 12.26
C ILE A 729 10.09 -9.19 12.23
N ARG A 730 9.03 -9.77 11.66
CA ARG A 730 8.87 -11.23 11.49
C ARG A 730 8.52 -11.58 10.07
N GLY A 731 9.14 -12.61 9.49
CA GLY A 731 8.74 -13.12 8.18
C GLY A 731 7.42 -13.86 8.26
N PHE A 732 7.41 -14.96 8.97
CA PHE A 732 6.20 -15.75 9.26
C PHE A 732 5.89 -15.70 10.75
N GLN A 733 4.64 -15.45 11.10
CA GLN A 733 4.16 -15.38 12.48
C GLN A 733 3.21 -16.53 12.77
N ILE A 734 3.62 -17.42 13.68
CA ILE A 734 2.82 -18.53 14.18
C ILE A 734 1.83 -18.01 15.23
N TYR A 735 0.56 -18.37 15.06
CA TYR A 735 -0.51 -18.04 16.00
C TYR A 735 -1.64 -19.07 15.90
N ASP A 736 -2.11 -19.58 17.04
CA ASP A 736 -3.16 -20.61 17.17
C ASP A 736 -2.77 -21.98 16.56
N GLY A 737 -3.02 -22.18 15.27
CA GLY A 737 -2.81 -23.42 14.51
C GLY A 737 -3.94 -24.46 14.60
N PRO A 738 -3.89 -25.55 13.80
CA PRO A 738 -2.72 -26.09 13.10
C PRO A 738 -2.33 -25.34 11.83
N ILE A 739 -1.03 -25.09 11.68
CA ILE A 739 -0.41 -24.44 10.53
C ILE A 739 0.65 -25.34 9.91
N HIS A 740 0.75 -25.33 8.59
CA HIS A 740 1.77 -26.01 7.80
C HIS A 740 2.58 -24.98 7.00
N LEU A 741 3.86 -24.81 7.33
CA LEU A 741 4.81 -23.99 6.56
C LEU A 741 5.77 -24.93 5.83
N THR A 742 5.71 -24.97 4.49
CA THR A 742 6.56 -25.89 3.71
C THR A 742 7.19 -25.24 2.49
N ARG A 743 8.43 -25.63 2.15
CA ARG A 743 9.13 -25.19 0.91
C ARG A 743 9.26 -23.67 0.74
N CYS A 744 9.14 -22.91 1.83
CA CYS A 744 9.30 -21.47 1.82
C CYS A 744 10.77 -21.06 1.96
N THR A 745 11.13 -19.92 1.37
CA THR A 745 12.48 -19.36 1.44
C THR A 745 12.47 -18.04 2.21
N PHE A 746 13.36 -17.92 3.20
CA PHE A 746 13.56 -16.70 3.97
C PHE A 746 14.89 -16.04 3.61
N LYS A 747 14.89 -14.73 3.39
CA LYS A 747 16.08 -13.93 3.10
C LYS A 747 16.11 -12.68 3.97
N LYS A 748 17.31 -12.22 4.32
CA LYS A 748 17.54 -10.88 4.87
C LYS A 748 16.85 -10.60 6.21
N TYR A 749 16.97 -11.53 7.16
CA TYR A 749 16.51 -11.36 8.54
C TYR A 749 17.71 -11.27 9.49
N VAL A 750 18.17 -10.03 9.72
CA VAL A 750 19.34 -9.73 10.55
C VAL A 750 18.94 -8.71 11.62
N PRO A 751 19.02 -9.05 12.92
CA PRO A 751 18.68 -8.12 13.99
C PRO A 751 19.74 -7.02 14.10
N THR A 752 19.31 -5.85 14.59
CA THR A 752 20.18 -4.74 15.01
C THR A 752 20.17 -4.64 16.53
N PRO A 753 21.04 -3.81 17.16
CA PRO A 753 20.96 -3.55 18.59
C PRO A 753 19.59 -3.05 19.07
N ASP A 754 18.87 -2.33 18.21
CA ASP A 754 17.57 -1.71 18.54
C ASP A 754 16.36 -2.59 18.20
N ARG A 755 16.51 -3.52 17.25
CA ARG A 755 15.38 -4.20 16.60
C ARG A 755 15.68 -5.68 16.34
N TYR A 756 14.74 -6.52 16.76
CA TYR A 756 14.72 -7.92 16.35
C TYR A 756 14.15 -8.05 14.94
N THR A 757 14.80 -8.88 14.13
CA THR A 757 14.35 -9.20 12.78
C THR A 757 14.57 -10.69 12.57
N SER A 758 13.48 -11.47 12.63
CA SER A 758 13.53 -12.94 12.59
C SER A 758 12.71 -13.50 11.44
N ALA A 759 13.19 -14.61 10.87
CA ALA A 759 12.48 -15.26 9.77
C ALA A 759 11.14 -15.85 10.23
N ILE A 760 11.13 -16.57 11.35
CA ILE A 760 9.94 -17.13 12.00
C ILE A 760 9.83 -16.52 13.40
N GLY A 761 8.60 -16.23 13.83
CA GLY A 761 8.30 -15.82 15.20
C GLY A 761 6.86 -16.12 15.57
N PHE A 762 6.42 -15.60 16.71
CA PHE A 762 5.09 -15.84 17.26
C PHE A 762 4.31 -14.53 17.42
N LEU A 763 2.99 -14.63 17.54
CA LEU A 763 2.17 -13.48 17.92
C LEU A 763 2.68 -12.90 19.24
N MET A 764 2.87 -11.58 19.26
CA MET A 764 3.31 -10.87 20.46
C MET A 764 2.14 -10.70 21.43
N LYS A 765 2.41 -10.77 22.73
CA LYS A 765 1.40 -10.63 23.78
C LYS A 765 0.25 -11.60 23.55
N ASN A 766 0.57 -12.88 23.36
CA ASN A 766 -0.44 -13.86 22.98
C ASN A 766 -1.14 -14.44 24.23
N PRO A 767 -2.40 -14.06 24.52
CA PRO A 767 -3.16 -14.68 25.60
C PRO A 767 -3.70 -16.06 25.22
N TRP A 768 -3.62 -16.44 23.94
CA TRP A 768 -4.34 -17.57 23.36
C TRP A 768 -3.42 -18.78 23.14
N GLN A 769 -3.98 -19.98 22.99
CA GLN A 769 -3.20 -21.21 22.75
C GLN A 769 -2.32 -21.18 21.51
N ILE A 770 -1.37 -22.11 21.49
CA ILE A 770 -0.57 -22.52 20.34
C ILE A 770 -0.55 -24.04 20.30
N THR A 771 -0.97 -24.64 19.19
CA THR A 771 -0.96 -26.10 19.01
C THR A 771 0.44 -26.67 18.74
N PRO A 772 0.79 -27.85 19.28
CA PRO A 772 2.00 -28.58 18.90
C PRO A 772 1.93 -29.13 17.47
N ARG A 773 0.77 -29.06 16.79
CA ARG A 773 0.59 -29.46 15.38
C ARG A 773 1.00 -28.39 14.36
N ASN A 774 1.60 -27.29 14.81
CA ASN A 774 2.20 -26.31 13.92
C ASN A 774 3.47 -26.91 13.32
N ASN A 775 3.43 -27.27 12.05
CA ASN A 775 4.43 -28.06 11.37
C ASN A 775 5.23 -27.20 10.39
N ILE A 776 6.55 -27.33 10.44
CA ILE A 776 7.49 -26.66 9.53
C ILE A 776 8.36 -27.71 8.87
N SER A 777 8.55 -27.59 7.55
CA SER A 777 9.37 -28.52 6.77
C SER A 777 9.93 -27.86 5.51
N LEU A 778 11.02 -28.39 4.99
CA LEU A 778 11.60 -28.02 3.68
C LEU A 778 11.88 -26.52 3.52
N VAL A 779 11.99 -25.76 4.61
CA VAL A 779 12.26 -24.32 4.53
C VAL A 779 13.74 -24.06 4.24
N LYS A 780 14.03 -22.92 3.61
CA LYS A 780 15.39 -22.50 3.28
C LYS A 780 15.70 -21.14 3.86
N PHE A 781 16.83 -21.02 4.56
CA PHE A 781 17.34 -19.75 5.06
C PHE A 781 18.51 -19.28 4.19
N GLY A 782 18.38 -18.08 3.62
CA GLY A 782 19.44 -17.46 2.83
C GLY A 782 20.65 -17.02 3.67
N PRO A 783 21.77 -16.64 3.03
CA PRO A 783 23.03 -16.33 3.71
C PRO A 783 22.96 -15.13 4.68
N HIS A 784 21.98 -14.24 4.49
CA HIS A 784 21.73 -13.09 5.37
C HIS A 784 20.52 -13.31 6.29
N VAL A 785 20.34 -14.54 6.78
CA VAL A 785 19.41 -14.83 7.87
C VAL A 785 20.24 -15.26 9.07
N SER A 786 20.33 -14.39 10.07
CA SER A 786 21.08 -14.70 11.29
C SER A 786 20.16 -15.06 12.46
N LEU A 787 18.86 -14.76 12.38
CA LEU A 787 17.86 -15.12 13.38
C LEU A 787 16.71 -15.90 12.71
N ASN A 788 16.83 -17.22 12.66
CA ASN A 788 15.84 -18.09 12.02
C ASN A 788 14.51 -18.06 12.78
N VAL A 789 14.57 -18.18 14.11
CA VAL A 789 13.41 -18.23 15.00
C VAL A 789 13.62 -17.28 16.17
N PHE A 790 12.55 -16.65 16.65
CA PHE A 790 12.58 -15.86 17.87
C PHE A 790 11.27 -15.97 18.68
N PHE A 791 11.37 -16.44 19.92
CA PHE A 791 10.25 -16.62 20.85
C PHE A 791 9.89 -15.35 21.64
N GLY A 792 10.53 -14.21 21.34
CA GLY A 792 10.34 -12.99 22.10
C GLY A 792 11.18 -12.93 23.38
N LYS A 793 11.20 -11.75 23.99
CA LYS A 793 11.78 -11.48 25.29
C LYS A 793 11.05 -10.30 25.93
N PRO A 794 11.07 -10.14 27.26
CA PRO A 794 10.45 -9.00 27.91
C PRO A 794 10.88 -7.66 27.32
N GLY A 795 9.94 -6.74 27.11
CA GLY A 795 10.17 -5.45 26.47
C GLY A 795 8.90 -4.78 25.96
N PRO A 796 9.00 -3.61 25.30
CA PRO A 796 7.84 -2.79 24.92
C PRO A 796 6.84 -3.50 23.99
N TRP A 797 7.31 -4.48 23.21
CA TRP A 797 6.48 -5.20 22.23
C TRP A 797 5.93 -6.53 22.76
N PHE A 798 6.63 -7.17 23.68
CA PHE A 798 6.26 -8.47 24.26
C PHE A 798 5.75 -8.35 25.71
N GLU A 799 5.74 -7.15 26.29
CA GLU A 799 5.46 -6.91 27.72
C GLU A 799 6.39 -7.76 28.59
N ASP A 800 5.83 -8.48 29.58
CA ASP A 800 6.59 -9.43 30.40
C ASP A 800 6.87 -10.75 29.67
N CYS A 801 6.27 -10.96 28.48
CA CYS A 801 6.28 -12.23 27.75
C CYS A 801 5.68 -13.39 28.56
N GLU A 802 4.71 -13.09 29.44
CA GLU A 802 4.16 -14.02 30.43
C GLU A 802 2.65 -14.28 30.25
N LEU A 803 2.11 -14.06 29.05
CA LEU A 803 0.76 -14.53 28.72
C LEU A 803 0.79 -16.02 28.34
N ASP A 804 -0.37 -16.67 28.47
CA ASP A 804 -0.46 -18.13 28.39
C ASP A 804 0.03 -18.68 27.03
N GLY A 805 -0.24 -17.98 25.94
CA GLY A 805 0.26 -18.31 24.60
C GLY A 805 1.76 -18.07 24.44
N ASP A 806 2.28 -17.01 25.04
CA ASP A 806 3.73 -16.75 25.05
C ASP A 806 4.47 -17.93 25.71
N LYS A 807 3.95 -18.48 26.83
CA LYS A 807 4.54 -19.61 27.57
C LYS A 807 4.45 -20.94 26.84
N ASN A 808 3.34 -21.16 26.14
CA ASN A 808 3.04 -22.40 25.44
C ASN A 808 3.46 -22.38 23.96
N SER A 809 4.19 -21.35 23.52
CA SER A 809 4.69 -21.27 22.16
C SER A 809 5.54 -22.51 21.81
N ILE A 810 5.14 -23.18 20.74
CA ILE A 810 5.76 -24.41 20.23
C ILE A 810 5.50 -24.60 18.73
N PHE A 811 6.41 -25.25 18.02
CA PHE A 811 6.17 -25.84 16.69
C PHE A 811 7.00 -27.12 16.50
N HIS A 812 6.66 -27.89 15.46
CA HIS A 812 7.30 -29.14 15.06
C HIS A 812 8.11 -28.93 13.78
N ASP A 813 9.43 -29.13 13.86
CA ASP A 813 10.35 -29.20 12.72
C ASP A 813 10.42 -30.66 12.24
N ILE A 814 9.67 -30.96 11.17
CA ILE A 814 9.46 -32.34 10.72
C ILE A 814 10.75 -32.95 10.17
N ASP A 815 11.50 -32.17 9.38
CA ASP A 815 12.63 -32.67 8.59
C ASP A 815 13.98 -32.13 9.04
N GLY A 816 14.01 -31.26 10.05
CA GLY A 816 15.22 -30.62 10.54
C GLY A 816 15.65 -29.41 9.73
N SER A 817 14.82 -28.92 8.79
CA SER A 817 15.15 -27.75 7.96
C SER A 817 15.29 -26.46 8.77
N VAL A 818 14.73 -26.40 9.98
CA VAL A 818 14.87 -25.25 10.89
C VAL A 818 16.03 -25.45 11.87
N THR A 819 16.09 -26.60 12.52
CA THR A 819 16.90 -26.88 13.71
C THR A 819 18.16 -27.69 13.42
N GLY A 820 18.21 -28.40 12.29
CA GLY A 820 19.18 -29.46 12.00
C GLY A 820 18.84 -30.82 12.63
N TYR A 821 17.80 -30.91 13.46
CA TYR A 821 17.32 -32.15 14.08
C TYR A 821 16.00 -32.57 13.44
N LYS A 822 15.97 -33.76 12.83
CA LYS A 822 14.75 -34.31 12.26
C LYS A 822 13.76 -34.66 13.37
N ASP A 823 12.48 -34.44 13.10
CA ASP A 823 11.38 -34.80 14.01
C ASP A 823 11.54 -34.19 15.41
N ALA A 824 11.82 -32.88 15.45
CA ALA A 824 12.12 -32.15 16.68
C ALA A 824 11.09 -31.05 16.94
N TYR A 825 10.75 -30.85 18.20
CA TYR A 825 9.89 -29.77 18.64
C TYR A 825 10.73 -28.63 19.19
N VAL A 826 10.33 -27.41 18.84
CA VAL A 826 10.96 -26.18 19.32
C VAL A 826 9.95 -25.41 20.14
N GLY A 827 10.28 -25.14 21.40
CA GLY A 827 9.44 -24.35 22.30
C GLY A 827 10.25 -23.31 23.07
N ARG A 828 9.53 -22.50 23.87
CA ARG A 828 10.17 -21.48 24.71
C ARG A 828 11.15 -22.12 25.68
N ILE A 829 12.32 -21.48 25.87
CA ILE A 829 13.44 -22.09 26.60
C ILE A 829 13.09 -22.51 28.03
N ASP A 830 12.22 -21.79 28.72
CA ASP A 830 11.83 -22.01 30.12
C ASP A 830 10.55 -22.84 30.28
N ASN A 831 9.99 -23.41 29.21
CA ASN A 831 8.82 -24.28 29.30
C ASN A 831 9.21 -25.69 29.77
N TYR A 832 9.18 -25.94 31.07
CA TYR A 832 9.52 -27.25 31.66
C TYR A 832 8.43 -28.31 31.51
N LEU A 833 7.27 -28.03 30.90
CA LEU A 833 6.25 -29.05 30.60
C LEU A 833 6.65 -29.92 29.41
N ILE A 834 7.50 -29.39 28.52
CA ILE A 834 7.88 -30.03 27.26
C ILE A 834 9.34 -30.51 27.19
N ARG A 835 10.14 -30.22 28.23
CA ARG A 835 11.60 -30.48 28.21
C ARG A 835 11.96 -31.91 28.60
N HIS A 836 13.18 -32.34 28.36
CA HIS A 836 13.79 -33.53 28.98
C HIS A 836 15.32 -33.33 28.99
N PRO A 837 16.10 -34.15 29.69
CA PRO A 837 17.55 -33.91 29.86
C PRO A 837 18.35 -33.85 28.55
N SER A 838 17.85 -34.47 27.48
CA SER A 838 18.52 -34.48 26.16
C SER A 838 18.15 -33.30 25.27
N CYS A 839 17.29 -32.39 25.72
CA CYS A 839 16.96 -31.20 24.94
C CYS A 839 18.14 -30.23 24.80
N VAL A 840 18.22 -29.56 23.66
CA VAL A 840 19.29 -28.60 23.34
C VAL A 840 18.78 -27.17 23.48
N ASN A 841 19.47 -26.35 24.28
CA ASN A 841 19.15 -24.93 24.41
C ASN A 841 19.71 -24.14 23.21
N ILE A 842 18.86 -23.31 22.60
CA ILE A 842 19.26 -22.32 21.59
C ILE A 842 18.96 -20.93 22.16
N THR A 843 19.91 -20.40 22.92
CA THR A 843 19.76 -19.12 23.66
C THR A 843 19.48 -17.94 22.73
N LYS A 844 20.07 -17.93 21.53
CA LYS A 844 19.83 -16.87 20.52
C LYS A 844 18.36 -16.76 20.12
N TRP A 845 17.61 -17.86 20.13
CA TRP A 845 16.19 -17.90 19.76
C TRP A 845 15.27 -17.73 20.97
N ASN A 846 15.82 -17.71 22.19
CA ASN A 846 15.08 -17.92 23.43
C ASN A 846 14.30 -19.25 23.42
N ALA A 847 14.91 -20.31 22.87
CA ALA A 847 14.25 -21.57 22.59
C ALA A 847 14.99 -22.79 23.15
N VAL A 848 14.25 -23.90 23.23
CA VAL A 848 14.75 -25.25 23.47
C VAL A 848 14.26 -26.19 22.36
N VAL A 849 15.14 -27.07 21.90
CA VAL A 849 14.84 -28.11 20.90
C VAL A 849 14.80 -29.48 21.58
N CYS A 850 13.70 -30.19 21.43
CA CYS A 850 13.42 -31.45 22.13
C CYS A 850 12.84 -32.50 21.18
N SER A 851 13.12 -33.77 21.46
CA SER A 851 12.43 -34.90 20.85
C SER A 851 11.23 -35.30 21.71
N GLY A 852 10.20 -35.90 21.11
CA GLY A 852 9.11 -36.51 21.87
C GLY A 852 7.74 -36.28 21.25
N ASN A 853 6.71 -36.72 21.96
CA ASN A 853 5.33 -36.54 21.55
C ASN A 853 4.65 -35.54 22.48
N TYR A 854 3.99 -34.55 21.87
CA TYR A 854 3.35 -33.46 22.59
C TYR A 854 1.88 -33.35 22.21
N ALA A 855 1.06 -32.99 23.19
CA ALA A 855 -0.38 -32.80 23.03
C ALA A 855 -0.83 -31.57 23.84
N GLN A 856 -2.12 -31.27 23.79
CA GLN A 856 -2.72 -30.18 24.55
C GLN A 856 -3.84 -30.70 25.42
N VAL A 857 -3.92 -30.18 26.64
CA VAL A 857 -5.06 -30.41 27.52
C VAL A 857 -5.81 -29.09 27.64
N TYR A 858 -7.04 -29.05 27.17
CA TYR A 858 -7.91 -27.91 27.38
C TYR A 858 -8.65 -28.08 28.70
N VAL A 859 -8.39 -27.18 29.63
CA VAL A 859 -9.00 -27.15 30.95
C VAL A 859 -10.01 -26.01 30.98
N GLN A 860 -11.27 -26.35 31.21
CA GLN A 860 -12.34 -25.37 31.41
C GLN A 860 -12.87 -25.47 32.83
N THR A 861 -12.94 -24.35 33.55
CA THR A 861 -13.51 -24.31 34.89
C THR A 861 -14.86 -23.59 34.87
N TRP A 862 -15.86 -24.12 35.57
CA TRP A 862 -17.20 -23.54 35.59
C TRP A 862 -17.53 -22.94 36.96
N SER A 863 -18.24 -21.82 36.96
CA SER A 863 -18.73 -21.13 38.16
C SER A 863 -17.66 -20.59 39.11
N THR A 864 -16.42 -20.44 38.63
CA THR A 864 -15.28 -19.85 39.37
C THR A 864 -14.50 -18.91 38.46
N GLN A 865 -14.63 -17.61 38.68
CA GLN A 865 -13.94 -16.56 37.91
C GLN A 865 -12.58 -16.22 38.54
N ASN A 866 -11.68 -15.63 37.75
CA ASN A 866 -10.38 -15.10 38.21
C ASN A 866 -9.46 -16.12 38.90
N LEU A 867 -9.64 -17.41 38.65
CA LEU A 867 -8.66 -18.41 39.07
C LEU A 867 -7.42 -18.33 38.16
N THR A 868 -6.28 -18.70 38.72
CA THR A 868 -5.04 -18.93 37.98
C THR A 868 -4.66 -20.38 38.18
N MET A 869 -4.36 -21.07 37.09
CA MET A 869 -3.97 -22.48 37.09
C MET A 869 -2.45 -22.58 37.17
N THR A 870 -1.94 -23.36 38.12
CA THR A 870 -0.55 -23.77 38.14
C THR A 870 -0.48 -25.22 37.71
N ILE A 871 0.29 -25.53 36.69
CA ILE A 871 0.57 -26.91 36.26
C ILE A 871 2.06 -27.20 36.42
N THR A 872 2.38 -28.34 37.01
CA THR A 872 3.75 -28.77 37.26
C THR A 872 3.92 -30.18 36.73
N ARG A 873 5.02 -30.45 36.04
CA ARG A 873 5.38 -31.82 35.66
C ARG A 873 6.11 -32.47 36.83
N ASP A 874 5.70 -33.67 37.23
CA ASP A 874 6.14 -34.27 38.51
C ASP A 874 7.66 -34.53 38.56
N GLU A 875 8.31 -34.72 37.41
CA GLU A 875 9.77 -34.84 37.29
C GLU A 875 10.52 -33.51 37.54
N TYR A 876 9.82 -32.37 37.51
CA TYR A 876 10.36 -31.01 37.63
C TYR A 876 9.55 -30.15 38.61
N PRO A 877 9.42 -30.57 39.89
CA PRO A 877 8.53 -29.93 40.86
C PRO A 877 8.90 -28.48 41.17
N SER A 878 10.17 -28.09 40.96
CA SER A 878 10.66 -26.72 41.18
C SER A 878 10.39 -25.75 40.03
N TYR A 879 9.79 -26.22 38.92
CA TYR A 879 9.55 -25.41 37.72
C TYR A 879 8.06 -25.44 37.31
N PRO A 880 7.16 -24.90 38.15
CA PRO A 880 5.74 -24.81 37.82
C PRO A 880 5.49 -23.80 36.69
N MET A 881 4.51 -24.07 35.83
CA MET A 881 3.98 -23.08 34.89
C MET A 881 2.67 -22.50 35.42
N VAL A 882 2.61 -21.18 35.50
CA VAL A 882 1.43 -20.43 35.94
C VAL A 882 0.69 -19.87 34.72
N LEU A 883 -0.58 -20.27 34.57
CA LEU A 883 -1.48 -19.88 33.50
C LEU A 883 -2.61 -19.01 34.04
N ARG A 884 -2.72 -17.81 33.48
CA ARG A 884 -3.70 -16.79 33.86
C ARG A 884 -5.10 -17.22 33.47
N GLY A 885 -5.25 -17.94 32.37
CA GLY A 885 -6.53 -18.28 31.78
C GLY A 885 -6.98 -17.23 30.79
N ILE A 886 -7.44 -17.69 29.64
CA ILE A 886 -8.06 -16.88 28.60
C ILE A 886 -9.35 -16.28 29.16
N ASN A 887 -9.52 -14.96 28.98
CA ASN A 887 -10.70 -14.23 29.42
C ASN A 887 -11.08 -14.52 30.89
N GLN A 888 -10.17 -14.25 31.83
CA GLN A 888 -10.34 -14.55 33.28
C GLN A 888 -11.68 -14.14 33.91
N LYS A 889 -12.32 -13.10 33.37
CA LYS A 889 -13.63 -12.59 33.82
C LYS A 889 -14.84 -13.30 33.19
N ALA A 890 -14.63 -14.20 32.24
CA ALA A 890 -15.68 -15.01 31.64
C ALA A 890 -16.26 -16.00 32.67
N ALA A 891 -17.51 -16.41 32.48
CA ALA A 891 -18.15 -17.43 33.33
C ALA A 891 -17.43 -18.79 33.31
N PHE A 892 -16.57 -19.00 32.30
CA PHE A 892 -15.82 -20.22 32.07
C PHE A 892 -14.36 -19.91 31.69
N PRO A 893 -13.45 -19.66 32.65
CA PRO A 893 -12.02 -19.51 32.35
C PRO A 893 -11.46 -20.75 31.65
N GLN A 894 -10.55 -20.54 30.70
CA GLN A 894 -9.98 -21.58 29.83
C GLN A 894 -8.46 -21.57 29.91
N TYR A 895 -7.84 -22.74 30.02
CA TYR A 895 -6.39 -22.92 30.07
C TYR A 895 -6.00 -24.04 29.10
N GLN A 896 -4.92 -23.86 28.35
CA GLN A 896 -4.55 -24.78 27.26
C GLN A 896 -3.04 -25.07 27.27
N PRO A 897 -2.49 -25.67 28.34
CA PRO A 897 -1.08 -26.06 28.37
C PRO A 897 -0.76 -27.10 27.28
N VAL A 898 0.41 -26.93 26.67
CA VAL A 898 1.06 -27.97 25.88
C VAL A 898 1.83 -28.88 26.84
N ILE A 899 1.61 -30.19 26.73
CA ILE A 899 2.21 -31.19 27.60
C ILE A 899 2.96 -32.25 26.79
N MET A 900 4.01 -32.81 27.39
CA MET A 900 4.66 -34.03 26.91
C MET A 900 3.82 -35.26 27.30
N LEU A 901 3.58 -36.16 26.34
CA LEU A 901 2.86 -37.41 26.60
C LEU A 901 3.67 -38.37 27.50
N GLU A 902 2.99 -39.32 28.14
CA GLU A 902 3.60 -40.35 29.02
C GLU A 902 4.30 -39.76 30.26
N LYS A 903 3.76 -38.67 30.82
CA LYS A 903 4.30 -37.97 32.00
C LYS A 903 3.21 -37.68 33.02
N GLY A 904 3.60 -37.60 34.30
CA GLY A 904 2.74 -37.18 35.41
C GLY A 904 2.72 -35.65 35.57
N TYR A 905 1.54 -35.11 35.86
CA TYR A 905 1.32 -33.67 36.05
C TYR A 905 0.43 -33.42 37.25
N THR A 906 0.80 -32.41 38.04
CA THR A 906 0.00 -31.91 39.15
C THR A 906 -0.54 -30.52 38.84
N ILE A 907 -1.86 -30.35 38.95
CA ILE A 907 -2.56 -29.06 38.74
C ILE A 907 -3.02 -28.50 40.08
N HIS A 908 -2.72 -27.22 40.31
CA HIS A 908 -3.18 -26.44 41.45
C HIS A 908 -3.88 -25.17 41.00
N TRP A 909 -4.76 -24.67 41.86
CA TRP A 909 -5.42 -23.38 41.70
C TRP A 909 -4.92 -22.43 42.79
N ASN A 910 -4.80 -21.14 42.46
CA ASN A 910 -4.44 -20.10 43.45
C ASN A 910 -5.57 -19.76 44.46
N GLY A 911 -6.62 -20.57 44.49
CA GLY A 911 -7.78 -20.44 45.36
C GLY A 911 -8.48 -21.80 45.53
N PRO A 912 -9.71 -21.83 46.09
CA PRO A 912 -10.48 -23.06 46.17
C PRO A 912 -10.61 -23.74 44.80
N ALA A 913 -10.40 -25.04 44.75
CA ALA A 913 -10.54 -25.80 43.51
C ALA A 913 -11.95 -25.61 42.91
N PRO A 914 -12.07 -25.49 41.57
CA PRO A 914 -13.35 -25.41 40.89
C PRO A 914 -14.25 -26.60 41.26
N ARG A 915 -15.55 -26.34 41.45
CA ARG A 915 -16.53 -27.41 41.67
C ARG A 915 -16.60 -28.38 40.49
N THR A 916 -16.37 -27.87 39.29
CA THR A 916 -16.37 -28.64 38.05
C THR A 916 -15.26 -28.12 37.15
N ALA A 917 -14.40 -29.04 36.72
CA ALA A 917 -13.38 -28.81 35.71
C ALA A 917 -13.58 -29.83 34.59
N PHE A 918 -13.65 -29.35 33.35
CA PHE A 918 -13.70 -30.17 32.16
C PHE A 918 -12.30 -30.24 31.55
N LEU A 919 -11.84 -31.46 31.31
CA LEU A 919 -10.58 -31.73 30.65
C LEU A 919 -10.89 -32.30 29.27
N TYR A 920 -10.43 -31.62 28.24
CA TYR A 920 -10.57 -32.09 26.87
C TYR A 920 -9.19 -32.37 26.30
N LEU A 921 -9.06 -33.57 25.74
CA LEU A 921 -7.81 -34.10 25.22
C LEU A 921 -7.70 -33.72 23.75
N ILE A 922 -6.72 -32.89 23.43
CA ILE A 922 -6.53 -32.38 22.08
C ILE A 922 -5.18 -32.85 21.54
N ASN A 923 -5.17 -33.31 20.30
CA ASN A 923 -4.01 -33.91 19.63
C ASN A 923 -3.53 -35.24 20.22
N PHE A 924 -4.35 -35.92 21.03
CA PHE A 924 -4.08 -37.28 21.51
C PHE A 924 -4.42 -38.31 20.43
N ASN A 925 -3.58 -39.33 20.29
CA ASN A 925 -3.91 -40.47 19.42
C ASN A 925 -5.05 -41.30 20.04
N LYS A 926 -5.86 -41.96 19.20
CA LYS A 926 -7.09 -42.70 19.58
C LYS A 926 -6.94 -43.73 20.72
N TYR A 927 -5.72 -44.16 21.04
CA TYR A 927 -5.40 -45.18 22.05
C TYR A 927 -4.72 -44.63 23.31
N VAL A 928 -4.63 -43.30 23.47
CA VAL A 928 -4.02 -42.68 24.65
C VAL A 928 -5.13 -42.32 25.65
N SER A 929 -4.98 -42.77 26.90
CA SER A 929 -5.91 -42.49 28.00
C SER A 929 -5.25 -41.62 29.08
N ILE A 930 -6.02 -40.77 29.75
CA ILE A 930 -5.59 -40.13 31.00
C ILE A 930 -6.08 -40.97 32.19
N THR A 931 -5.20 -41.17 33.17
CA THR A 931 -5.55 -41.61 34.52
C THR A 931 -5.47 -40.39 35.43
N VAL A 932 -6.63 -39.94 35.95
CA VAL A 932 -6.73 -38.78 36.85
C VAL A 932 -6.69 -39.24 38.30
#